data_AF-A0A0D8ZVU1-F1
#
_entry.id   AF-A0A0D8ZVU1-F1
#
_cell.length_a   1.000
_cell.length_b   1.000
_cell.length_c   1.000
_cell.angle_alpha   90.00
_cell.angle_beta   90.00
_cell.angle_gamma   90.00
#
_symmetry.space_group_name_H-M   'P 1'
#
loop_
_entity.id
_entity.type
_entity.pdbx_description
1 polymer ?
#
loop_
_entity_poly.entity_id
_entity_poly.type
_entity_poly.pdbx_seq_one_letter_code
_entity_poly.pdbx_strand_id
1 'polypeptide(L)'
;MGYDDEDLMCVLQYQAPANVASFVQRKGRGGRKVGTRPIVVTVLSPYKPTDLFLFRNEHLLTEPTFQKLPLNPQNRYLQRIHGFYAFFDWLAYHANCLGIELDLERLDRQAYEYLMQQTADLGVLLEFKDYLQEIFAIPDDAIVGVLGSENEGLLWSIFHSGLMKTVHSEFENDNKLFVAARQFLDRYLPDNLFSDINLPEVRVDYRPDNSSTDRRPPSESISLAIGETIPGNVTFRGGEGSTWIPPEISQGETTSICLSQYYQIDPIENSPSTVNLPRRALKKVEIAPQGTHFIKLYRPTAIYPTQFSKDYNSSFWWCNPETDKLIESRNPDNSPQDAYQLAHSTSAFPINAVYPRPIRDDSTPAYTFSSSNRILNCDPLGQELVEQIIFYSDEPANLNLLTVRRIILGSEYTIKFHNSASDEIRGVVGFQVSEDKPNNCALGYELFTDGISFNLNKNRLREFYLTASTQANLKVNIIRHAFITNLTVDYRENYFAAEHLVNVLLTIVYSWCGQNQGTVEGIKDWFISTNDRFERWFKATIDRIHQLSPKQQEAVRQLASSQNNYLSIFLNIYTDVCSLGQRYQQYLRDNFQYSITQALKQVAQEVAGVEAINYVAAWTELKADFDERASDEIWLYEIGMGGIGVMRATHDLLRKQPDQFWLTLAEKMTRCSTAQEEAFLRYLLSQGKIFLGLSLSVANIPKRLM
;
A
#
# COMPACT_ATOMS: atom_id res chain seq x y z
N MET A 1 7.10 21.05 -13.30
CA MET A 1 7.82 21.81 -14.35
C MET A 1 6.86 22.26 -15.44
N GLY A 2 6.88 23.54 -15.81
CA GLY A 2 6.04 24.14 -16.85
C GLY A 2 6.74 24.16 -18.21
N TYR A 3 6.84 23.00 -18.85
CA TYR A 3 7.29 22.93 -20.25
C TYR A 3 6.23 23.61 -21.13
N ASP A 4 6.66 24.55 -21.97
CA ASP A 4 5.78 25.39 -22.79
C ASP A 4 6.08 25.13 -24.27
N ASP A 5 5.13 24.50 -24.95
CA ASP A 5 5.19 24.16 -26.37
C ASP A 5 3.82 24.47 -26.97
N GLU A 6 3.80 25.41 -27.91
CA GLU A 6 2.56 25.88 -28.54
C GLU A 6 1.93 24.86 -29.50
N ASP A 7 2.72 23.91 -30.01
CA ASP A 7 2.29 22.91 -30.98
C ASP A 7 1.72 21.65 -30.32
N LEU A 8 1.84 21.55 -28.99
CA LEU A 8 1.33 20.42 -28.23
C LEU A 8 -0.21 20.44 -28.25
N MET A 9 -0.81 19.54 -29.04
CA MET A 9 -2.26 19.42 -29.19
C MET A 9 -2.83 18.13 -28.60
N CYS A 10 -1.98 17.13 -28.35
CA CYS A 10 -2.38 15.82 -27.85
C CYS A 10 -1.56 15.44 -26.62
N VAL A 11 -2.23 14.97 -25.57
CA VAL A 11 -1.61 14.40 -24.37
C VAL A 11 -2.11 12.98 -24.22
N LEU A 12 -1.21 12.00 -24.31
CA LEU A 12 -1.50 10.60 -24.00
C LEU A 12 -0.99 10.26 -22.60
N GLN A 13 -1.91 9.90 -21.72
CA GLN A 13 -1.65 9.38 -20.39
C GLN A 13 -1.82 7.86 -20.42
N TYR A 14 -0.73 7.12 -20.21
CA TYR A 14 -0.81 5.67 -19.99
C TYR A 14 -0.99 5.39 -18.49
N GLN A 15 -1.97 4.55 -18.15
CA GLN A 15 -2.42 4.19 -16.81
C GLN A 15 -2.99 5.35 -15.98
N ALA A 16 -3.62 5.05 -14.85
CA ALA A 16 -4.15 6.04 -13.93
C ALA A 16 -3.04 7.02 -13.49
N PRO A 17 -3.28 8.34 -13.49
CA PRO A 17 -2.32 9.28 -12.97
C PRO A 17 -2.23 9.12 -11.45
N ALA A 18 -1.00 9.12 -10.91
CA ALA A 18 -0.77 9.03 -9.47
C ALA A 18 -1.39 10.22 -8.69
N ASN A 19 -1.53 11.37 -9.34
CA ASN A 19 -2.14 12.58 -8.78
C ASN A 19 -2.97 13.30 -9.86
N VAL A 20 -4.23 13.60 -9.55
CA VAL A 20 -5.16 14.34 -10.40
C VAL A 20 -4.63 15.74 -10.72
N ALA A 21 -4.01 16.44 -9.77
CA ALA A 21 -3.40 17.75 -10.01
C ALA A 21 -2.28 17.67 -11.07
N SER A 22 -1.42 16.66 -10.98
CA SER A 22 -0.37 16.41 -11.97
C SER A 22 -0.93 16.03 -13.34
N PHE A 23 -2.07 15.34 -13.38
CA PHE A 23 -2.80 15.08 -14.64
C PHE A 23 -3.36 16.36 -15.24
N VAL A 24 -4.01 17.22 -14.45
CA VAL A 24 -4.53 18.51 -14.92
C VAL A 24 -3.40 19.42 -15.41
N GLN A 25 -2.27 19.46 -14.71
CA GLN A 25 -1.10 20.19 -15.19
C GLN A 25 -0.61 19.65 -16.54
N ARG A 26 -0.59 18.33 -16.75
CA ARG A 26 -0.19 17.72 -18.03
C ARG A 26 -1.20 17.99 -19.13
N LYS A 27 -2.50 17.89 -18.85
CA LYS A 27 -3.59 18.31 -19.75
C LYS A 27 -3.42 19.78 -20.17
N GLY A 28 -3.11 20.65 -19.21
CA GLY A 28 -2.88 22.08 -19.44
C GLY A 28 -1.61 22.39 -20.25
N ARG A 29 -0.76 21.41 -20.55
CA ARG A 29 0.34 21.59 -21.51
C ARG A 29 -0.16 21.61 -22.95
N GLY A 30 -1.29 20.98 -23.24
CA GLY A 30 -1.87 20.96 -24.58
C GLY A 30 -2.79 22.14 -24.83
N GLY A 31 -2.79 22.67 -26.06
CA GLY A 31 -3.73 23.70 -26.48
C GLY A 31 -3.49 25.07 -25.84
N ARG A 32 -2.28 25.61 -26.02
CA ARG A 32 -1.86 26.91 -25.45
C ARG A 32 -2.49 28.13 -26.11
N LYS A 33 -2.99 28.01 -27.35
CA LYS A 33 -3.65 29.11 -28.07
C LYS A 33 -5.10 29.23 -27.63
N VAL A 34 -5.56 30.45 -27.35
CA VAL A 34 -6.96 30.73 -27.01
C VAL A 34 -7.89 30.17 -28.09
N GLY A 35 -8.87 29.36 -27.68
CA GLY A 35 -9.82 28.71 -28.58
C GLY A 35 -9.38 27.32 -29.09
N THR A 36 -8.16 26.87 -28.77
CA THR A 36 -7.76 25.48 -29.05
C THR A 36 -8.36 24.52 -28.02
N ARG A 37 -8.71 23.31 -28.48
CA ARG A 37 -9.21 22.22 -27.65
C ARG A 37 -8.21 21.06 -27.72
N PRO A 38 -7.35 20.88 -26.72
CA PRO A 38 -6.40 19.77 -26.72
C PRO A 38 -7.12 18.43 -26.60
N ILE A 39 -6.59 17.42 -27.27
CA ILE A 39 -7.04 16.04 -27.14
C ILE A 39 -6.28 15.41 -25.97
N VAL A 40 -7.00 14.88 -24.98
CA VAL A 40 -6.40 14.14 -23.88
C VAL A 40 -6.93 12.72 -23.91
N VAL A 41 -6.03 11.75 -24.01
CA VAL A 41 -6.35 10.32 -24.01
C VAL A 41 -5.76 9.69 -22.78
N THR A 42 -6.59 9.03 -21.96
CA THR A 42 -6.12 8.23 -20.82
C THR A 42 -6.37 6.76 -21.15
N VAL A 43 -5.30 5.97 -21.26
CA VAL A 43 -5.35 4.53 -21.56
C VAL A 43 -5.22 3.77 -20.25
N LEU A 44 -6.28 3.06 -19.85
CA LEU A 44 -6.35 2.34 -18.57
C LEU A 44 -6.28 0.83 -18.81
N SER A 45 -5.57 0.12 -17.93
CA SER A 45 -5.50 -1.34 -17.96
C SER A 45 -6.61 -1.96 -17.10
N PRO A 46 -7.37 -2.96 -17.62
CA PRO A 46 -8.38 -3.66 -16.81
C PRO A 46 -7.74 -4.58 -15.75
N TYR A 47 -6.43 -4.75 -15.76
CA TYR A 47 -5.72 -5.63 -14.83
C TYR A 47 -5.13 -4.88 -13.63
N LYS A 48 -5.14 -3.55 -13.62
CA LYS A 48 -4.68 -2.74 -12.48
C LYS A 48 -5.88 -2.22 -11.67
N PRO A 49 -5.97 -2.51 -10.36
CA PRO A 49 -7.07 -2.03 -9.52
C PRO A 49 -7.24 -0.50 -9.53
N THR A 50 -6.14 0.25 -9.54
CA THR A 50 -6.15 1.73 -9.60
C THR A 50 -6.73 2.24 -10.93
N ASP A 51 -6.42 1.57 -12.02
CA ASP A 51 -6.93 1.91 -13.36
C ASP A 51 -8.43 1.61 -13.45
N LEU A 52 -8.87 0.46 -12.93
CA LEU A 52 -10.29 0.11 -12.81
C LEU A 52 -11.07 1.12 -11.95
N PHE A 53 -10.49 1.54 -10.82
CA PHE A 53 -11.08 2.56 -9.96
C PHE A 53 -11.28 3.87 -10.72
N LEU A 54 -10.24 4.34 -11.43
CA LEU A 54 -10.33 5.59 -12.17
C LEU A 54 -11.30 5.51 -13.35
N PHE A 55 -11.34 4.38 -14.05
CA PHE A 55 -12.30 4.13 -15.13
C PHE A 55 -13.75 4.28 -14.65
N ARG A 56 -14.03 3.83 -13.41
CA ARG A 56 -15.35 3.94 -12.79
C ARG A 56 -15.64 5.31 -12.20
N ASN A 57 -14.59 6.08 -11.90
CA ASN A 57 -14.68 7.41 -11.29
C ASN A 57 -14.11 8.47 -12.25
N GLU A 58 -14.54 8.45 -13.50
CA GLU A 58 -14.02 9.34 -14.56
C GLU A 58 -14.17 10.84 -14.23
N HIS A 59 -15.17 11.18 -13.40
CA HIS A 59 -15.40 12.54 -12.90
C HIS A 59 -14.17 13.15 -12.21
N LEU A 60 -13.31 12.33 -11.60
CA LEU A 60 -12.06 12.79 -10.99
C LEU A 60 -11.09 13.41 -12.01
N LEU A 61 -11.20 13.04 -13.29
CA LEU A 61 -10.37 13.61 -14.37
C LEU A 61 -11.07 14.75 -15.12
N THR A 62 -12.40 14.71 -15.22
CA THR A 62 -13.17 15.68 -16.01
C THR A 62 -13.54 16.92 -15.20
N GLU A 63 -13.88 16.75 -13.91
CA GLU A 63 -14.32 17.81 -12.99
C GLU A 63 -13.54 17.75 -11.66
N PRO A 64 -12.21 17.97 -11.68
CA PRO A 64 -11.39 17.87 -10.48
C PRO A 64 -11.63 19.05 -9.54
N THR A 65 -11.77 18.77 -8.26
CA THR A 65 -11.79 19.78 -7.20
C THR A 65 -10.38 19.93 -6.60
N PHE A 66 -10.02 21.16 -6.20
CA PHE A 66 -8.70 21.43 -5.63
C PHE A 66 -8.89 22.20 -4.34
N GLN A 67 -8.40 21.63 -3.25
CA GLN A 67 -8.30 22.31 -1.97
C GLN A 67 -6.83 22.64 -1.68
N LYS A 68 -6.60 23.57 -0.74
CA LYS A 68 -5.25 24.00 -0.38
C LYS A 68 -4.54 22.84 0.31
N LEU A 69 -3.40 22.43 -0.25
CA LEU A 69 -2.56 21.39 0.38
C LEU A 69 -2.13 21.85 1.78
N PRO A 70 -2.28 21.00 2.81
CA PRO A 70 -1.81 21.33 4.14
C PRO A 70 -0.28 21.31 4.09
N LEU A 71 0.33 22.30 4.73
CA LEU A 71 1.77 22.32 4.95
C LEU A 71 2.01 21.97 6.42
N ASN A 72 2.96 21.09 6.67
CA ASN A 72 3.42 20.78 8.02
C ASN A 72 4.78 21.45 8.30
N PRO A 73 4.80 22.76 8.64
CA PRO A 73 6.06 23.45 8.97
C PRO A 73 6.72 22.89 10.23
N GLN A 74 5.99 22.11 11.04
CA GLN A 74 6.49 21.46 12.25
C GLN A 74 6.76 19.96 12.05
N ASN A 75 6.92 19.50 10.80
CA ASN A 75 7.52 18.21 10.51
C ASN A 75 9.00 18.25 10.96
N ARG A 76 9.33 17.51 12.02
CA ARG A 76 10.68 17.46 12.60
C ARG A 76 11.74 16.88 11.65
N TYR A 77 11.37 15.99 10.72
CA TYR A 77 12.31 15.48 9.73
C TYR A 77 12.73 16.57 8.76
N LEU A 78 11.76 17.35 8.26
CA LEU A 78 12.04 18.52 7.41
C LEU A 78 12.84 19.58 8.17
N GLN A 79 12.47 19.89 9.42
CA GLN A 79 13.20 20.84 10.25
C GLN A 79 14.64 20.38 10.54
N ARG A 80 14.88 19.07 10.70
CA ARG A 80 16.24 18.52 10.85
C ARG A 80 17.04 18.63 9.55
N ILE A 81 16.46 18.30 8.39
CA ILE A 81 17.16 18.42 7.11
C ILE A 81 17.51 19.88 6.82
N HIS A 82 16.53 20.78 6.92
CA HIS A 82 16.75 22.21 6.70
C HIS A 82 17.64 22.84 7.77
N GLY A 83 17.49 22.40 9.03
CA GLY A 83 18.36 22.80 10.14
C GLY A 83 19.82 22.37 9.91
N PHE A 84 20.06 21.19 9.32
CA PHE A 84 21.40 20.76 8.93
C PHE A 84 22.02 21.71 7.91
N TYR A 85 21.30 22.01 6.82
CA TYR A 85 21.83 22.89 5.78
C TYR A 85 22.02 24.31 6.31
N ALA A 86 21.09 24.82 7.13
CA ALA A 86 21.26 26.11 7.80
C ALA A 86 22.47 26.14 8.73
N PHE A 87 22.72 25.04 9.47
CA PHE A 87 23.92 24.89 10.31
C PHE A 87 25.20 24.92 9.48
N PHE A 88 25.19 24.17 8.38
CA PHE A 88 26.35 24.04 7.53
C PHE A 88 26.65 25.33 6.78
N ASP A 89 25.64 26.02 6.27
CA ASP A 89 25.77 27.34 5.65
C ASP A 89 26.32 28.37 6.66
N TRP A 90 25.84 28.32 7.91
CA TRP A 90 26.34 29.17 8.99
C TRP A 90 27.82 28.88 9.30
N LEU A 91 28.19 27.62 9.47
CA LEU A 91 29.59 27.22 9.69
C LEU A 91 30.49 27.56 8.50
N ALA A 92 30.02 27.34 7.26
CA ALA A 92 30.77 27.65 6.05
C ALA A 92 31.03 29.15 5.91
N TYR A 93 30.04 29.99 6.26
CA TYR A 93 30.20 31.45 6.28
C TYR A 93 31.28 31.88 7.29
N HIS A 94 31.23 31.36 8.51
CA HIS A 94 32.22 31.68 9.55
C HIS A 94 33.62 31.14 9.21
N ALA A 95 33.72 29.93 8.67
CA ALA A 95 34.97 29.36 8.19
C ALA A 95 35.61 30.23 7.09
N ASN A 96 34.80 30.69 6.13
CA ASN A 96 35.27 31.55 5.05
C ASN A 96 35.83 32.88 5.58
N CYS A 97 35.18 33.48 6.59
CA CYS A 97 35.69 34.67 7.27
C CYS A 97 37.08 34.47 7.91
N LEU A 98 37.41 33.23 8.28
CA LEU A 98 38.71 32.81 8.83
C LEU A 98 39.68 32.31 7.75
N GLY A 99 39.29 32.33 6.48
CA GLY A 99 40.09 31.82 5.36
C GLY A 99 40.13 30.30 5.25
N ILE A 100 39.20 29.59 5.90
CA ILE A 100 39.05 28.13 5.85
C ILE A 100 37.98 27.80 4.81
N GLU A 101 38.31 26.97 3.82
CA GLU A 101 37.36 26.48 2.82
C GLU A 101 36.67 25.21 3.33
N LEU A 102 35.34 25.21 3.32
CA LEU A 102 34.54 24.13 3.89
C LEU A 102 33.74 23.44 2.77
N ASP A 103 34.37 22.44 2.15
CA ASP A 103 33.82 21.65 1.04
C ASP A 103 33.58 20.19 1.47
N LEU A 104 32.33 19.72 1.44
CA LEU A 104 31.98 18.34 1.80
C LEU A 104 32.41 17.31 0.75
N GLU A 105 32.60 17.70 -0.51
CA GLU A 105 33.11 16.78 -1.53
C GLU A 105 34.61 16.52 -1.35
N ARG A 106 35.32 17.46 -0.71
CA ARG A 106 36.77 17.39 -0.52
C ARG A 106 37.22 17.98 0.81
N LEU A 107 36.67 17.47 1.90
CA LEU A 107 36.93 17.95 3.25
C LEU A 107 38.37 17.65 3.66
N ASP A 108 39.13 18.67 4.05
CA ASP A 108 40.51 18.52 4.54
C ASP A 108 40.59 18.49 6.07
N ARG A 109 41.80 18.25 6.60
CA ARG A 109 42.03 18.15 8.04
C ARG A 109 41.80 19.47 8.78
N GLN A 110 42.10 20.62 8.16
CA GLN A 110 41.93 21.93 8.75
C GLN A 110 40.44 22.28 8.92
N ALA A 111 39.64 22.01 7.89
CA ALA A 111 38.19 22.16 7.92
C ALA A 111 37.54 21.19 8.93
N TYR A 112 38.03 19.95 9.00
CA TYR A 112 37.56 18.97 9.99
C TYR A 112 37.85 19.43 11.45
N GLU A 113 39.05 19.91 11.73
CA GLU A 113 39.40 20.44 13.06
C GLU A 113 38.58 21.67 13.42
N TYR A 114 38.29 22.54 12.45
CA TYR A 114 37.38 23.67 12.62
C TYR A 114 35.97 23.19 13.02
N LEU A 115 35.39 22.25 12.28
CA LEU A 115 34.07 21.67 12.59
C LEU A 115 34.02 21.08 14.01
N MET A 116 35.08 20.37 14.42
CA MET A 116 35.19 19.83 15.78
C MET A 116 35.22 20.92 16.85
N GLN A 117 35.98 22.00 16.64
CA GLN A 117 36.09 23.09 17.60
C GLN A 117 34.77 23.85 17.75
N GLN A 118 34.14 24.23 16.63
CA GLN A 118 32.89 25.00 16.68
C GLN A 118 31.75 24.22 17.34
N THR A 119 31.67 22.91 17.10
CA THR A 119 30.59 22.07 17.65
C THR A 119 30.81 21.65 19.10
N ALA A 120 32.02 21.85 19.64
CA ALA A 120 32.31 21.69 21.06
C ALA A 120 32.07 22.99 21.86
N ASP A 121 31.97 24.14 21.20
CA ASP A 121 31.77 25.44 21.84
C ASP A 121 30.27 25.71 22.10
N LEU A 122 29.92 25.80 23.39
CA LEU A 122 28.55 26.08 23.81
C LEU A 122 28.04 27.46 23.37
N GLY A 123 28.93 28.46 23.29
CA GLY A 123 28.57 29.80 22.84
C GLY A 123 28.13 29.79 21.38
N VAL A 124 28.90 29.10 20.53
CA VAL A 124 28.57 28.87 19.12
C VAL A 124 27.24 28.13 18.96
N LEU A 125 27.00 27.10 19.75
CA LEU A 125 25.72 26.37 19.70
C LEU A 125 24.52 27.22 20.14
N LEU A 126 24.71 28.16 21.07
CA LEU A 126 23.67 29.11 21.48
C LEU A 126 23.40 30.16 20.40
N GLU A 127 24.43 30.74 19.78
CA GLU A 127 24.28 31.65 18.65
C GLU A 127 23.58 30.97 17.46
N PHE A 128 23.94 29.71 17.19
CA PHE A 128 23.29 28.93 16.16
C PHE A 128 21.82 28.60 16.51
N LYS A 129 21.54 28.30 17.77
CA LYS A 129 20.16 28.12 18.24
C LYS A 129 19.35 29.38 17.92
N ASP A 130 19.86 30.56 18.29
CA ASP A 130 19.20 31.85 18.05
C ASP A 130 18.94 32.09 16.55
N TYR A 131 19.95 31.83 15.71
CA TYR A 131 19.85 31.89 14.25
C TYR A 131 18.75 30.99 13.68
N LEU A 132 18.62 29.75 14.17
CA LEU A 132 17.55 28.84 13.74
C LEU A 132 16.16 29.32 14.16
N GLN A 133 16.02 29.92 15.34
CA GLN A 133 14.72 30.44 15.79
C GLN A 133 14.26 31.56 14.86
N GLU A 134 15.18 32.47 14.49
CA GLU A 134 14.88 33.56 13.58
C GLU A 134 14.50 33.08 12.17
N ILE A 135 15.23 32.10 11.62
CA ILE A 135 15.00 31.63 10.24
C ILE A 135 13.73 30.80 10.10
N PHE A 136 13.49 29.87 11.03
CA PHE A 136 12.39 28.91 10.89
C PHE A 136 11.14 29.29 11.69
N ALA A 137 11.19 30.37 12.49
CA ALA A 137 10.12 30.79 13.40
C ALA A 137 9.61 29.62 14.28
N ILE A 138 10.52 28.74 14.71
CA ILE A 138 10.21 27.55 15.51
C ILE A 138 10.18 27.96 17.00
N PRO A 139 9.20 27.51 17.78
CA PRO A 139 9.17 27.77 19.22
C PRO A 139 10.33 27.07 19.96
N ASP A 140 10.78 27.63 21.08
CA ASP A 140 11.94 27.18 21.87
C ASP A 140 11.96 25.68 22.19
N ASP A 141 10.81 25.11 22.55
CA ASP A 141 10.65 23.71 22.95
C ASP A 141 10.86 22.75 21.77
N ALA A 142 10.42 23.12 20.57
CA ALA A 142 10.61 22.34 19.36
C ALA A 142 12.08 22.38 18.86
N ILE A 143 12.79 23.50 19.06
CA ILE A 143 14.20 23.64 18.66
C ILE A 143 15.10 22.73 19.50
N VAL A 144 14.85 22.59 20.80
CA VAL A 144 15.62 21.66 21.65
C VAL A 144 15.47 20.22 21.16
N GLY A 145 14.26 19.80 20.77
CA GLY A 145 14.01 18.46 20.22
C GLY A 145 14.68 18.24 18.86
N VAL A 146 14.70 19.27 18.01
CA VAL A 146 15.37 19.24 16.70
C VAL A 146 16.89 19.25 16.84
N LEU A 147 17.47 20.02 17.75
CA LEU A 147 18.93 20.16 17.90
C LEU A 147 19.57 19.04 18.72
N GLY A 148 19.02 18.73 19.89
CA GLY A 148 19.78 18.13 20.99
C GLY A 148 19.19 16.90 21.65
N SER A 149 18.17 16.24 21.07
CA SER A 149 17.74 14.95 21.64
C SER A 149 18.86 13.91 21.56
N GLU A 150 19.12 13.23 22.68
CA GLU A 150 20.34 12.42 22.91
C GLU A 150 20.65 11.39 21.83
N ASN A 151 19.63 10.90 21.10
CA ASN A 151 19.79 9.90 20.04
C ASN A 151 19.22 10.32 18.68
N GLU A 152 18.34 11.33 18.62
CA GLU A 152 17.56 11.65 17.41
C GLU A 152 17.73 13.10 16.93
N GLY A 153 18.44 13.95 17.68
CA GLY A 153 18.61 15.36 17.35
C GLY A 153 19.52 15.54 16.14
N LEU A 154 19.37 16.65 15.43
CA LEU A 154 20.22 17.08 14.32
C LEU A 154 21.71 16.92 14.64
N LEU A 155 22.14 17.54 15.75
CA LEU A 155 23.55 17.63 16.12
C LEU A 155 24.13 16.25 16.42
N TRP A 156 23.32 15.38 17.03
CA TRP A 156 23.74 14.02 17.33
C TRP A 156 23.63 13.07 16.14
N SER A 157 22.44 12.92 15.57
CA SER A 157 22.13 11.89 14.57
C SER A 157 22.72 12.16 13.18
N ILE A 158 22.66 13.40 12.69
CA ILE A 158 23.11 13.75 11.33
C ILE A 158 24.55 14.23 11.41
N PHE A 159 24.83 15.22 12.25
CA PHE A 159 26.15 15.83 12.31
C PHE A 159 27.18 14.93 13.02
N HIS A 160 26.95 14.54 14.28
CA HIS A 160 27.95 13.76 15.02
C HIS A 160 28.05 12.31 14.50
N SER A 161 26.96 11.55 14.51
CA SER A 161 26.97 10.13 14.12
C SER A 161 26.99 9.92 12.61
N GLY A 162 26.38 10.81 11.84
CA GLY A 162 26.32 10.69 10.37
C GLY A 162 27.58 11.19 9.66
N LEU A 163 28.17 12.29 10.14
CA LEU A 163 29.32 12.94 9.51
C LEU A 163 30.60 12.75 10.33
N MET A 164 30.67 13.34 11.53
CA MET A 164 31.93 13.50 12.26
C MET A 164 32.59 12.19 12.67
N LYS A 165 31.81 11.19 13.12
CA LYS A 165 32.33 9.89 13.54
C LYS A 165 33.04 9.15 12.40
N THR A 166 32.44 9.17 11.20
CA THR A 166 32.98 8.50 10.02
C THR A 166 34.19 9.25 9.49
N VAL A 167 34.10 10.57 9.33
CA VAL A 167 35.21 11.43 8.90
C VAL A 167 36.42 11.31 9.83
N HIS A 168 36.21 11.27 11.14
CA HIS A 168 37.28 11.04 12.11
C HIS A 168 38.02 9.73 11.84
N SER A 169 37.27 8.64 11.61
CA SER A 169 37.87 7.33 11.34
C SER A 169 38.67 7.29 10.04
N GLU A 170 38.26 8.05 9.01
CA GLU A 170 38.95 8.15 7.72
C GLU A 170 40.29 8.89 7.84
N PHE A 171 40.34 9.97 8.63
CA PHE A 171 41.57 10.71 8.88
C PHE A 171 42.55 9.96 9.78
N GLU A 172 42.06 9.29 10.83
CA GLU A 172 42.94 8.61 11.81
C GLU A 172 43.41 7.23 11.34
N ASN A 173 42.58 6.46 10.63
CA ASN A 173 42.93 5.10 10.20
C ASN A 173 43.62 5.05 8.83
N ASP A 174 43.14 5.83 7.85
CA ASP A 174 43.63 5.78 6.46
C ASP A 174 44.59 6.93 6.10
N ASN A 175 44.78 7.91 7.02
CA ASN A 175 45.66 9.07 6.86
C ASN A 175 45.43 9.83 5.54
N LYS A 176 44.16 9.93 5.12
CA LYS A 176 43.75 10.60 3.87
C LYS A 176 43.98 12.11 3.96
N LEU A 177 44.42 12.71 2.86
CA LEU A 177 44.55 14.18 2.74
C LEU A 177 43.19 14.87 2.64
N PHE A 178 42.22 14.21 1.99
CA PHE A 178 40.87 14.70 1.79
C PHE A 178 39.86 13.55 1.94
N VAL A 179 38.66 13.88 2.40
CA VAL A 179 37.56 12.93 2.59
C VAL A 179 36.32 13.44 1.87
N ALA A 180 35.69 12.58 1.06
CA ALA A 180 34.42 12.88 0.39
C ALA A 180 33.25 12.76 1.37
N ALA A 181 33.23 13.65 2.35
CA ALA A 181 32.36 13.64 3.52
C ALA A 181 30.85 13.68 3.18
N ARG A 182 30.47 14.26 2.02
CA ARG A 182 29.07 14.28 1.55
C ARG A 182 28.46 12.88 1.46
N GLN A 183 29.24 11.88 1.04
CA GLN A 183 28.75 10.51 0.80
C GLN A 183 28.30 9.81 2.09
N PHE A 184 28.77 10.25 3.25
CA PHE A 184 28.35 9.71 4.54
C PHE A 184 26.97 10.22 4.98
N LEU A 185 26.50 11.31 4.36
CA LEU A 185 25.20 11.92 4.65
C LEU A 185 24.05 11.31 3.84
N ASP A 186 24.33 10.49 2.82
CA ASP A 186 23.32 9.86 1.93
C ASP A 186 22.24 9.07 2.72
N ARG A 187 22.57 8.55 3.91
CA ARG A 187 21.61 7.83 4.78
C ARG A 187 20.68 8.77 5.56
N TYR A 188 21.08 10.03 5.75
CA TYR A 188 20.43 10.99 6.65
C TYR A 188 19.77 12.16 5.92
N LEU A 189 20.25 12.49 4.73
CA LEU A 189 19.79 13.62 3.91
C LEU A 189 19.35 13.12 2.53
N PRO A 190 18.33 13.76 1.92
CA PRO A 190 17.90 13.40 0.58
C PRO A 190 18.98 13.74 -0.48
N ASP A 191 19.02 12.93 -1.54
CA ASP A 191 19.95 13.15 -2.66
C ASP A 191 19.61 14.46 -3.43
N ASN A 192 18.34 14.87 -3.45
CA ASN A 192 17.88 16.05 -4.20
C ASN A 192 16.88 16.92 -3.40
N LEU A 193 16.87 18.24 -3.66
CA LEU A 193 15.95 19.22 -3.02
C LEU A 193 14.45 18.90 -3.26
N PHE A 194 14.12 18.14 -4.29
CA PHE A 194 12.75 17.77 -4.70
C PHE A 194 12.50 16.27 -4.71
N SER A 195 13.39 15.47 -4.11
CA SER A 195 13.05 14.06 -3.93
C SER A 195 11.86 13.94 -2.97
N ASP A 196 11.22 12.77 -2.91
CA ASP A 196 10.14 12.54 -1.94
C ASP A 196 10.76 12.55 -0.55
N ILE A 197 10.94 13.73 0.06
CA ILE A 197 11.52 13.92 1.41
C ILE A 197 10.78 13.08 2.45
N ASN A 198 9.56 12.66 2.11
CA ASN A 198 8.67 11.89 2.93
C ASN A 198 8.75 10.36 2.68
N LEU A 199 9.48 9.82 1.70
CA LEU A 199 9.58 8.36 1.53
C LEU A 199 11.03 7.89 1.58
N PRO A 200 11.30 6.69 2.13
CA PRO A 200 12.63 6.12 2.04
C PRO A 200 13.01 5.98 0.56
N GLU A 201 14.23 6.35 0.21
CA GLU A 201 14.71 6.29 -1.17
C GLU A 201 15.47 4.99 -1.45
N VAL A 202 15.51 4.62 -2.75
CA VAL A 202 16.26 3.49 -3.29
C VAL A 202 16.76 3.84 -4.70
N ARG A 203 17.94 3.34 -5.06
CA ARG A 203 18.52 3.52 -6.40
C ARG A 203 18.11 2.37 -7.31
N VAL A 204 17.62 2.65 -8.52
CA VAL A 204 17.16 1.59 -9.44
C VAL A 204 17.80 1.73 -10.81
N ASP A 205 18.41 0.64 -11.30
CA ASP A 205 18.97 0.59 -12.65
C ASP A 205 17.96 0.06 -13.66
N TYR A 206 17.13 0.96 -14.22
CA TYR A 206 16.18 0.59 -15.28
C TYR A 206 16.82 0.42 -16.67
N ARG A 207 18.15 0.53 -16.81
CA ARG A 207 18.84 0.36 -18.10
C ARG A 207 20.12 -0.48 -17.92
N PRO A 208 19.99 -1.73 -17.46
CA PRO A 208 21.14 -2.58 -17.10
C PRO A 208 22.11 -2.82 -18.28
N ASP A 209 21.61 -2.78 -19.52
CA ASP A 209 22.43 -2.98 -20.72
C ASP A 209 23.14 -1.71 -21.23
N ASN A 210 22.83 -0.54 -20.67
CA ASN A 210 23.39 0.72 -21.16
C ASN A 210 24.76 0.98 -20.50
N SER A 211 25.83 0.69 -21.22
CA SER A 211 27.23 0.62 -20.72
C SER A 211 27.91 1.95 -20.38
N SER A 212 27.16 3.02 -20.08
CA SER A 212 27.78 4.27 -19.59
C SER A 212 28.32 4.05 -18.16
N THR A 213 29.61 3.74 -18.04
CA THR A 213 30.32 3.34 -16.81
C THR A 213 30.25 4.34 -15.66
N ASP A 214 29.83 5.59 -15.90
CA ASP A 214 29.78 6.67 -14.90
C ASP A 214 28.37 7.01 -14.40
N ARG A 215 27.33 6.27 -14.80
CA ARG A 215 25.96 6.65 -14.45
C ARG A 215 25.52 6.00 -13.13
N ARG A 216 25.56 6.77 -12.03
CA ARG A 216 24.85 6.40 -10.81
C ARG A 216 23.35 6.21 -11.14
N PRO A 217 22.73 5.07 -10.78
CA PRO A 217 21.31 4.87 -11.02
C PRO A 217 20.50 5.96 -10.30
N PRO A 218 19.43 6.49 -10.92
CA PRO A 218 18.61 7.50 -10.30
C PRO A 218 17.98 6.96 -9.00
N SER A 219 17.89 7.84 -8.00
CA SER A 219 17.14 7.57 -6.77
C SER A 219 15.65 7.84 -6.99
N GLU A 220 14.79 7.02 -6.38
CA GLU A 220 13.35 7.26 -6.33
C GLU A 220 12.72 6.73 -5.02
N SER A 221 11.43 6.99 -4.85
CA SER A 221 10.64 6.44 -3.75
C SER A 221 10.69 4.90 -3.71
N ILE A 222 11.07 4.35 -2.55
CA ILE A 222 11.12 2.90 -2.31
C ILE A 222 9.79 2.21 -2.58
N SER A 223 8.67 2.89 -2.29
CA SER A 223 7.34 2.31 -2.51
C SER A 223 7.04 2.14 -4.00
N LEU A 224 7.52 3.08 -4.82
CA LEU A 224 7.34 3.04 -6.26
C LEU A 224 8.29 2.02 -6.89
N ALA A 225 9.57 2.08 -6.51
CA ALA A 225 10.59 1.15 -6.97
C ALA A 225 10.19 -0.30 -6.70
N ILE A 226 9.85 -0.66 -5.46
CA ILE A 226 9.43 -2.02 -5.12
C ILE A 226 8.18 -2.43 -5.90
N GLY A 227 7.20 -1.53 -6.05
CA GLY A 227 5.98 -1.83 -6.81
C GLY A 227 6.24 -2.11 -8.30
N GLU A 228 7.27 -1.50 -8.87
CA GLU A 228 7.61 -1.60 -10.29
C GLU A 228 8.61 -2.72 -10.59
N THR A 229 9.50 -3.03 -9.65
CA THR A 229 10.56 -4.05 -9.81
C THR A 229 10.25 -5.35 -9.08
N ILE A 230 9.05 -5.53 -8.54
CA ILE A 230 8.68 -6.79 -7.88
C ILE A 230 8.83 -7.98 -8.86
N PRO A 231 9.31 -9.16 -8.42
CA PRO A 231 9.56 -10.27 -9.35
C PRO A 231 8.33 -10.64 -10.18
N GLY A 232 8.52 -10.76 -11.49
CA GLY A 232 7.47 -11.01 -12.48
C GLY A 232 6.79 -9.76 -13.05
N ASN A 233 7.09 -8.55 -12.55
CA ASN A 233 6.52 -7.32 -13.11
C ASN A 233 7.43 -6.70 -14.17
N VAL A 234 6.88 -6.48 -15.37
CA VAL A 234 7.58 -5.79 -16.47
C VAL A 234 7.33 -4.28 -16.38
N THR A 235 8.41 -3.49 -16.36
CA THR A 235 8.36 -2.03 -16.22
C THR A 235 9.07 -1.31 -17.36
N PHE A 236 8.48 -0.18 -17.78
CA PHE A 236 8.98 0.69 -18.85
C PHE A 236 9.62 1.98 -18.33
N ARG A 237 9.88 2.07 -17.01
CA ARG A 237 10.45 3.28 -16.39
C ARG A 237 11.83 3.64 -16.92
N GLY A 238 12.54 2.68 -17.51
CA GLY A 238 13.79 2.89 -18.23
C GLY A 238 13.65 3.70 -19.52
N GLY A 239 12.46 3.91 -20.08
CA GLY A 239 12.28 4.58 -21.36
C GLY A 239 12.17 3.60 -22.52
N GLU A 240 13.12 3.62 -23.46
CA GLU A 240 13.11 2.70 -24.61
C GLU A 240 13.45 1.27 -24.15
N GLY A 241 12.55 0.33 -24.43
CA GLY A 241 12.60 -1.03 -23.89
C GLY A 241 11.99 -1.16 -22.49
N SER A 242 12.07 -2.36 -21.93
CA SER A 242 11.58 -2.65 -20.56
C SER A 242 12.56 -3.49 -19.77
N THR A 243 12.43 -3.45 -18.46
CA THR A 243 13.16 -4.27 -17.50
C THR A 243 12.20 -5.00 -16.57
N TRP A 244 12.71 -6.01 -15.88
CA TRP A 244 11.97 -6.76 -14.88
C TRP A 244 12.92 -7.52 -13.96
N ILE A 245 12.39 -8.12 -12.89
CA ILE A 245 13.08 -9.18 -12.16
C ILE A 245 12.41 -10.50 -12.52
N PRO A 246 13.12 -11.46 -13.15
CA PRO A 246 12.52 -12.71 -13.57
C PRO A 246 12.10 -13.53 -12.34
N PRO A 247 10.87 -14.05 -12.29
CA PRO A 247 10.44 -14.93 -11.22
C PRO A 247 11.00 -16.33 -11.43
N GLU A 248 11.19 -17.07 -10.34
CA GLU A 248 11.41 -18.52 -10.41
C GLU A 248 10.06 -19.22 -10.61
N ILE A 249 9.91 -19.91 -11.73
CA ILE A 249 8.68 -20.63 -12.08
C ILE A 249 8.81 -22.09 -11.67
N SER A 250 7.80 -22.62 -10.98
CA SER A 250 7.70 -24.05 -10.66
C SER A 250 6.24 -24.53 -10.72
N GLN A 251 6.08 -25.84 -10.85
CA GLN A 251 4.77 -26.51 -10.94
C GLN A 251 4.04 -26.48 -9.59
N GLY A 252 3.39 -25.37 -9.29
CA GLY A 252 2.47 -25.26 -8.16
C GLY A 252 3.12 -25.25 -6.78
N GLU A 253 4.45 -25.30 -6.68
CA GLU A 253 5.22 -25.08 -5.44
C GLU A 253 5.62 -23.61 -5.31
N THR A 254 5.81 -23.12 -4.09
CA THR A 254 6.33 -21.75 -3.90
C THR A 254 7.84 -21.75 -4.04
N THR A 255 8.36 -20.99 -5.00
CA THR A 255 9.81 -20.77 -5.18
C THR A 255 10.29 -19.56 -4.38
N SER A 256 11.60 -19.33 -4.31
CA SER A 256 12.16 -18.17 -3.61
C SER A 256 13.35 -17.61 -4.34
N ILE A 257 13.26 -16.36 -4.78
CA ILE A 257 14.41 -15.71 -5.41
C ILE A 257 15.45 -15.31 -4.37
N CYS A 258 16.72 -15.37 -4.77
CA CYS A 258 17.82 -14.86 -3.98
C CYS A 258 17.87 -13.32 -4.06
N LEU A 259 17.66 -12.63 -2.94
CA LEU A 259 17.68 -11.17 -2.89
C LEU A 259 19.03 -10.61 -3.33
N SER A 260 20.14 -11.25 -2.95
CA SER A 260 21.49 -10.76 -3.27
C SER A 260 21.80 -10.72 -4.77
N GLN A 261 21.00 -11.40 -5.61
CA GLN A 261 21.13 -11.36 -7.07
C GLN A 261 20.65 -10.03 -7.67
N TYR A 262 19.59 -9.43 -7.12
CA TYR A 262 18.92 -8.26 -7.71
C TYR A 262 18.83 -7.07 -6.78
N TYR A 263 19.10 -7.23 -5.48
CA TYR A 263 18.91 -6.21 -4.46
C TYR A 263 20.19 -6.04 -3.63
N GLN A 264 20.62 -4.79 -3.46
CA GLN A 264 21.44 -4.41 -2.32
C GLN A 264 20.53 -4.11 -1.15
N ILE A 265 20.82 -4.71 0.01
CA ILE A 265 19.91 -4.74 1.15
C ILE A 265 20.60 -4.40 2.47
N ASP A 266 19.90 -3.64 3.31
CA ASP A 266 20.26 -3.35 4.70
C ASP A 266 19.26 -4.06 5.64
N PRO A 267 19.71 -4.74 6.70
CA PRO A 267 18.79 -5.36 7.66
C PRO A 267 18.01 -4.31 8.45
N ILE A 268 16.72 -4.54 8.66
CA ILE A 268 15.89 -3.76 9.59
C ILE A 268 15.85 -4.46 10.95
N GLU A 269 16.20 -3.72 12.00
CA GLU A 269 16.21 -4.24 13.36
C GLU A 269 14.81 -4.61 13.88
N ASN A 270 14.75 -5.52 14.84
CA ASN A 270 13.50 -6.00 15.46
C ASN A 270 12.54 -6.60 14.43
N SER A 271 12.92 -7.71 13.80
CA SER A 271 12.07 -8.44 12.85
C SER A 271 10.66 -8.71 13.43
N PRO A 272 9.58 -8.61 12.62
CA PRO A 272 8.23 -8.89 13.10
C PRO A 272 8.03 -10.39 13.32
N SER A 273 7.28 -10.74 14.36
CA SER A 273 6.85 -12.13 14.57
C SER A 273 5.85 -12.52 13.49
N THR A 274 5.98 -13.73 12.95
CA THR A 274 5.05 -14.24 11.93
C THR A 274 3.62 -14.37 12.46
N VAL A 275 3.42 -14.48 13.78
CA VAL A 275 2.06 -14.49 14.37
C VAL A 275 1.35 -13.13 14.26
N ASN A 276 2.07 -12.04 14.00
CA ASN A 276 1.51 -10.70 13.83
C ASN A 276 1.27 -10.34 12.36
N LEU A 277 1.47 -11.27 11.43
CA LEU A 277 1.29 -11.04 10.00
C LEU A 277 0.02 -11.73 9.47
N PRO A 278 -0.54 -11.25 8.32
CA PRO A 278 -1.73 -11.83 7.71
C PRO A 278 -1.48 -13.30 7.32
N ARG A 279 -2.32 -14.21 7.82
CA ARG A 279 -2.19 -15.66 7.58
C ARG A 279 -2.32 -16.00 6.10
N ARG A 280 -3.24 -15.35 5.39
CA ARG A 280 -3.42 -15.53 3.95
C ARG A 280 -2.16 -15.15 3.17
N ALA A 281 -1.52 -14.04 3.53
CA ALA A 281 -0.27 -13.60 2.90
C ALA A 281 0.88 -14.58 3.18
N LEU A 282 1.03 -15.02 4.43
CA LEU A 282 2.03 -16.02 4.82
C LEU A 282 1.82 -17.37 4.12
N LYS A 283 0.56 -17.82 4.01
CA LYS A 283 0.22 -19.09 3.37
C LYS A 283 0.57 -19.10 1.88
N LYS A 284 0.43 -17.97 1.19
CA LYS A 284 0.81 -17.84 -0.23
C LYS A 284 2.29 -18.09 -0.45
N VAL A 285 3.14 -17.71 0.50
CA VAL A 285 4.60 -17.91 0.44
C VAL A 285 5.08 -19.08 1.32
N GLU A 286 4.16 -19.98 1.71
CA GLU A 286 4.46 -21.18 2.50
C GLU A 286 5.17 -20.94 3.85
N ILE A 287 4.92 -19.78 4.47
CA ILE A 287 5.43 -19.46 5.80
C ILE A 287 4.39 -19.86 6.87
N ALA A 288 4.79 -20.70 7.82
CA ALA A 288 3.94 -21.07 8.95
C ALA A 288 3.99 -19.99 10.06
N PRO A 289 2.84 -19.45 10.52
CA PRO A 289 2.82 -18.50 11.63
C PRO A 289 3.18 -19.19 12.94
N GLN A 290 4.27 -18.78 13.58
CA GLN A 290 4.73 -19.29 14.88
C GLN A 290 5.21 -18.13 15.76
N GLY A 291 4.81 -18.10 17.03
CA GLY A 291 5.15 -16.99 17.94
C GLY A 291 6.66 -16.80 18.16
N THR A 292 7.44 -17.88 18.08
CA THR A 292 8.91 -17.87 18.20
C THR A 292 9.63 -17.59 16.88
N HIS A 293 8.91 -17.58 15.76
CA HIS A 293 9.50 -17.40 14.43
C HIS A 293 9.34 -15.95 13.97
N PHE A 294 10.48 -15.29 13.78
CA PHE A 294 10.59 -13.92 13.30
C PHE A 294 11.09 -13.92 11.85
N ILE A 295 10.43 -13.16 10.98
CA ILE A 295 10.84 -13.04 9.59
C ILE A 295 11.86 -11.92 9.45
N LYS A 296 13.06 -12.24 8.96
CA LYS A 296 14.09 -11.23 8.73
C LYS A 296 13.62 -10.24 7.67
N LEU A 297 13.65 -8.96 8.02
CA LEU A 297 13.21 -7.87 7.17
C LEU A 297 14.39 -7.07 6.65
N TYR A 298 14.41 -6.80 5.36
CA TYR A 298 15.49 -6.13 4.67
C TYR A 298 14.99 -4.92 3.88
N ARG A 299 15.67 -3.79 4.05
CA ARG A 299 15.44 -2.58 3.26
C ARG A 299 16.29 -2.62 1.99
N PRO A 300 15.71 -2.52 0.78
CA PRO A 300 16.48 -2.34 -0.43
C PRO A 300 17.10 -0.94 -0.47
N THR A 301 18.39 -0.86 -0.79
CA THR A 301 19.16 0.38 -1.00
C THR A 301 19.50 0.60 -2.46
N ALA A 302 19.65 -0.49 -3.23
CA ALA A 302 19.67 -0.46 -4.68
C ALA A 302 18.99 -1.70 -5.28
N ILE A 303 18.43 -1.56 -6.49
CA ILE A 303 17.74 -2.62 -7.24
C ILE A 303 18.29 -2.67 -8.67
N TYR A 304 18.65 -3.88 -9.10
CA TYR A 304 19.28 -4.16 -10.39
C TYR A 304 18.42 -5.16 -11.18
N PRO A 305 17.32 -4.70 -11.82
CA PRO A 305 16.52 -5.55 -12.69
C PRO A 305 17.29 -5.94 -13.95
N THR A 306 16.80 -6.97 -14.65
CA THR A 306 17.36 -7.43 -15.93
C THR A 306 16.60 -6.82 -17.10
N GLN A 307 17.25 -6.71 -18.26
CA GLN A 307 16.59 -6.24 -19.48
C GLN A 307 15.54 -7.25 -19.93
N PHE A 308 14.29 -6.81 -20.06
CA PHE A 308 13.21 -7.62 -20.60
C PHE A 308 13.10 -7.50 -22.12
N SER A 309 13.29 -6.31 -22.66
CA SER A 309 13.21 -6.05 -24.09
C SER A 309 14.07 -4.87 -24.54
N LYS A 310 14.53 -4.89 -25.80
CA LYS A 310 15.12 -3.70 -26.43
C LYS A 310 14.10 -2.63 -26.76
N ASP A 311 12.89 -3.05 -27.15
CA ASP A 311 11.82 -2.19 -27.63
C ASP A 311 10.46 -2.60 -27.05
N TYR A 312 9.37 -2.05 -27.60
CA TYR A 312 7.99 -2.34 -27.19
C TYR A 312 7.36 -3.51 -27.97
N ASN A 313 8.09 -4.16 -28.89
CA ASN A 313 7.54 -5.13 -29.83
C ASN A 313 8.00 -6.56 -29.57
N SER A 314 9.19 -6.74 -28.98
CA SER A 314 9.80 -8.04 -28.78
C SER A 314 10.42 -8.16 -27.39
N SER A 315 10.41 -9.35 -26.79
CA SER A 315 11.09 -9.63 -25.53
C SER A 315 12.28 -10.56 -25.72
N PHE A 316 13.26 -10.46 -24.82
CA PHE A 316 14.39 -11.38 -24.75
C PHE A 316 14.05 -12.66 -24.00
N TRP A 317 12.84 -12.79 -23.47
CA TRP A 317 12.46 -13.84 -22.54
C TRP A 317 11.47 -14.80 -23.18
N TRP A 318 11.77 -16.08 -22.99
CA TRP A 318 11.00 -17.19 -23.51
C TRP A 318 10.69 -18.15 -22.37
N CYS A 319 9.53 -18.77 -22.39
CA CYS A 319 9.18 -19.80 -21.41
C CYS A 319 8.60 -21.02 -22.12
N ASN A 320 9.07 -22.20 -21.72
CA ASN A 320 8.47 -23.46 -22.14
C ASN A 320 7.34 -23.80 -21.15
N PRO A 321 6.06 -23.82 -21.57
CA PRO A 321 4.91 -24.00 -20.67
C PRO A 321 4.71 -25.43 -20.17
N GLU A 322 5.46 -26.42 -20.69
CA GLU A 322 5.42 -27.80 -20.19
C GLU A 322 6.43 -28.03 -19.07
N THR A 323 7.58 -27.36 -19.16
CA THR A 323 8.70 -27.48 -18.21
C THR A 323 8.79 -26.30 -17.25
N ASP A 324 7.97 -25.28 -17.46
CA ASP A 324 7.97 -23.99 -16.75
C ASP A 324 9.34 -23.28 -16.75
N LYS A 325 10.24 -23.67 -17.65
CA LYS A 325 11.61 -23.14 -17.67
C LYS A 325 11.64 -21.79 -18.38
N LEU A 326 12.07 -20.76 -17.64
CA LEU A 326 12.34 -19.43 -18.17
C LEU A 326 13.74 -19.39 -18.81
N ILE A 327 13.84 -18.83 -20.02
CA ILE A 327 15.06 -18.78 -20.82
C ILE A 327 15.22 -17.37 -21.38
N GLU A 328 16.38 -16.76 -21.14
CA GLU A 328 16.78 -15.53 -21.81
C GLU A 328 17.48 -15.88 -23.14
N SER A 329 17.01 -15.30 -24.25
CA SER A 329 17.66 -15.38 -25.56
C SER A 329 17.65 -14.00 -26.22
N ARG A 330 18.85 -13.44 -26.41
CA ARG A 330 19.06 -12.11 -26.99
C ARG A 330 19.27 -12.14 -28.51
N ASN A 331 19.52 -13.32 -29.07
CA ASN A 331 19.72 -13.48 -30.51
C ASN A 331 18.50 -14.16 -31.13
N PRO A 332 17.79 -13.52 -32.09
CA PRO A 332 16.66 -14.13 -32.80
C PRO A 332 16.99 -15.49 -33.45
N ASP A 333 18.23 -15.67 -33.90
CA ASP A 333 18.67 -16.90 -34.58
C ASP A 333 18.82 -18.10 -33.62
N ASN A 334 18.88 -17.85 -32.31
CA ASN A 334 18.93 -18.86 -31.25
C ASN A 334 17.60 -18.91 -30.47
N SER A 335 16.46 -18.71 -31.14
CA SER A 335 15.15 -18.88 -30.54
C SER A 335 14.97 -20.33 -30.06
N PRO A 336 14.57 -20.58 -28.79
CA PRO A 336 14.32 -21.93 -28.33
C PRO A 336 13.16 -22.56 -29.13
N GLN A 337 13.34 -23.79 -29.64
CA GLN A 337 12.35 -24.45 -30.50
C GLN A 337 11.04 -24.81 -29.78
N ASP A 338 11.10 -25.04 -28.45
CA ASP A 338 9.98 -25.48 -27.62
C ASP A 338 9.57 -24.43 -26.55
N ALA A 339 9.84 -23.15 -26.80
CA ALA A 339 9.45 -22.08 -25.88
C ALA A 339 8.69 -20.99 -26.62
N TYR A 340 7.85 -20.26 -25.88
CA TYR A 340 7.11 -19.12 -26.41
C TYR A 340 7.64 -17.82 -25.83
N GLN A 341 7.70 -16.80 -26.68
CA GLN A 341 8.15 -15.48 -26.30
C GLN A 341 7.15 -14.81 -25.35
N LEU A 342 7.66 -14.22 -24.27
CA LEU A 342 6.86 -13.53 -23.28
C LEU A 342 6.37 -12.18 -23.80
N ALA A 343 5.15 -11.81 -23.43
CA ALA A 343 4.56 -10.51 -23.73
C ALA A 343 4.84 -9.50 -22.62
N HIS A 344 4.93 -8.21 -22.99
CA HIS A 344 5.03 -7.09 -22.04
C HIS A 344 3.83 -6.92 -21.12
N SER A 345 2.71 -7.60 -21.39
CA SER A 345 1.56 -7.68 -20.50
C SER A 345 1.77 -8.65 -19.32
N THR A 346 2.95 -9.23 -19.20
CA THR A 346 3.41 -9.96 -18.00
C THR A 346 3.46 -9.00 -16.82
N SER A 347 2.88 -9.40 -15.69
CA SER A 347 2.69 -8.53 -14.53
C SER A 347 2.83 -9.30 -13.23
N ALA A 348 3.19 -8.61 -12.16
CA ALA A 348 3.15 -9.18 -10.82
C ALA A 348 2.64 -8.18 -9.78
N PHE A 349 2.10 -8.72 -8.69
CA PHE A 349 1.60 -7.95 -7.57
C PHE A 349 2.33 -8.35 -6.28
N PRO A 350 2.79 -7.39 -5.47
CA PRO A 350 3.47 -7.68 -4.22
C PRO A 350 2.51 -8.28 -3.17
N ILE A 351 2.99 -9.29 -2.45
CA ILE A 351 2.29 -9.87 -1.30
C ILE A 351 2.64 -9.05 -0.07
N ASN A 352 1.80 -8.05 0.21
CA ASN A 352 2.04 -7.04 1.23
C ASN A 352 1.47 -7.42 2.61
N ALA A 353 2.17 -7.02 3.65
CA ALA A 353 1.70 -6.92 5.02
C ALA A 353 2.08 -5.54 5.60
N VAL A 354 1.29 -5.07 6.55
CA VAL A 354 1.52 -3.80 7.24
C VAL A 354 1.53 -4.05 8.73
N TYR A 355 2.50 -3.45 9.42
CA TYR A 355 2.64 -3.57 10.86
C TYR A 355 2.84 -2.19 11.48
N PRO A 356 1.75 -1.48 11.84
CA PRO A 356 1.82 -0.23 12.58
C PRO A 356 2.08 -0.50 14.07
N ARG A 357 2.92 0.32 14.70
CA ARG A 357 3.17 0.30 16.15
C ARG A 357 3.58 1.69 16.65
N PRO A 358 3.30 2.05 17.90
CA PRO A 358 3.94 3.22 18.51
C PRO A 358 5.47 3.06 18.54
N ILE A 359 6.20 4.19 18.48
CA ILE A 359 7.66 4.18 18.65
C ILE A 359 8.03 3.79 20.08
N ARG A 360 7.36 4.41 21.06
CA ARG A 360 7.58 4.19 22.50
C ARG A 360 6.50 3.24 23.04
N ASP A 361 6.90 2.30 23.88
CA ASP A 361 5.98 1.37 24.55
C ASP A 361 5.21 2.04 25.72
N ASP A 362 5.56 3.29 26.05
CA ASP A 362 4.88 4.09 27.07
C ASP A 362 3.41 4.37 26.71
N SER A 363 2.57 4.53 27.74
CA SER A 363 1.15 4.83 27.54
C SER A 363 0.96 6.18 26.84
N THR A 364 0.56 6.12 25.57
CA THR A 364 0.10 7.30 24.82
C THR A 364 -1.29 7.66 25.33
N PRO A 365 -1.61 8.95 25.58
CA PRO A 365 -2.91 9.34 26.08
C PRO A 365 -4.06 8.82 25.20
N ALA A 366 -4.89 7.94 25.75
CA ALA A 366 -6.09 7.45 25.11
C ALA A 366 -7.28 8.35 25.45
N TYR A 367 -7.97 8.83 24.42
CA TYR A 367 -9.15 9.65 24.56
C TYR A 367 -10.38 8.75 24.50
N THR A 368 -11.00 8.53 25.66
CA THR A 368 -12.25 7.80 25.81
C THR A 368 -13.45 8.75 25.83
N PHE A 369 -14.62 8.25 25.44
CA PHE A 369 -15.84 9.06 25.38
C PHE A 369 -16.69 8.99 26.66
N SER A 370 -16.17 8.40 27.74
CA SER A 370 -16.82 8.46 29.05
C SER A 370 -16.73 9.89 29.62
N SER A 371 -17.69 10.26 30.46
CA SER A 371 -17.94 11.64 30.93
C SER A 371 -16.77 12.34 31.66
N SER A 372 -15.64 11.68 31.85
CA SER A 372 -14.45 12.18 32.54
C SER A 372 -13.45 12.96 31.66
N ASN A 373 -13.50 12.86 30.33
CA ASN A 373 -12.51 13.49 29.44
C ASN A 373 -13.14 14.54 28.48
N ARG A 374 -13.07 15.82 28.86
CA ARG A 374 -13.71 16.95 28.11
C ARG A 374 -12.97 17.39 26.84
N ILE A 375 -11.92 16.70 26.41
CA ILE A 375 -11.07 17.15 25.28
C ILE A 375 -11.69 16.79 23.92
N LEU A 376 -12.44 15.70 23.83
CA LEU A 376 -13.16 15.30 22.62
C LEU A 376 -14.66 15.26 22.90
N ASN A 377 -15.43 16.16 22.29
CA ASN A 377 -16.88 15.96 22.22
C ASN A 377 -17.18 14.89 21.16
N CYS A 378 -18.24 14.14 21.37
CA CYS A 378 -18.61 13.04 20.50
C CYS A 378 -20.11 13.04 20.30
N ASP A 379 -20.54 12.97 19.05
CA ASP A 379 -21.96 12.81 18.73
C ASP A 379 -22.41 11.39 19.14
N PRO A 380 -23.73 11.11 19.16
CA PRO A 380 -24.21 9.79 19.55
C PRO A 380 -23.66 8.68 18.63
N LEU A 381 -23.37 8.97 17.36
CA LEU A 381 -22.79 8.01 16.44
C LEU A 381 -21.38 7.59 16.89
N GLY A 382 -20.51 8.55 17.19
CA GLY A 382 -19.14 8.27 17.61
C GLY A 382 -19.07 7.56 18.97
N GLN A 383 -19.97 7.90 19.92
CA GLN A 383 -20.08 7.20 21.21
C GLN A 383 -20.43 5.71 21.04
N GLU A 384 -21.20 5.40 20.00
CA GLU A 384 -21.62 4.03 19.71
C GLU A 384 -20.60 3.25 18.89
N LEU A 385 -19.89 3.93 17.99
CA LEU A 385 -18.94 3.30 17.06
C LEU A 385 -17.56 3.05 17.68
N VAL A 386 -17.04 4.01 18.46
CA VAL A 386 -15.64 4.04 18.88
C VAL A 386 -15.57 4.06 20.40
N GLU A 387 -14.76 3.18 20.98
CA GLU A 387 -14.52 3.12 22.43
C GLU A 387 -13.45 4.12 22.88
N GLN A 388 -12.35 4.18 22.12
CA GLN A 388 -11.22 5.06 22.37
C GLN A 388 -10.54 5.51 21.08
N ILE A 389 -10.02 6.73 21.09
CA ILE A 389 -9.16 7.30 20.05
C ILE A 389 -7.78 7.56 20.63
N ILE A 390 -6.72 7.23 19.91
CA ILE A 390 -5.35 7.55 20.30
C ILE A 390 -4.71 8.39 19.18
N PHE A 391 -4.14 9.54 19.55
CA PHE A 391 -3.40 10.39 18.63
C PHE A 391 -1.90 10.11 18.74
N TYR A 392 -1.27 9.82 17.61
CA TYR A 392 0.16 9.62 17.49
C TYR A 392 0.76 10.81 16.77
N SER A 393 1.58 11.58 17.47
CA SER A 393 2.35 12.68 16.92
C SER A 393 3.51 13.06 17.84
N ASP A 394 4.41 13.87 17.32
CA ASP A 394 5.51 14.50 18.07
C ASP A 394 5.08 15.72 18.92
N GLU A 395 3.81 16.14 18.84
CA GLU A 395 3.23 17.16 19.72
C GLU A 395 3.43 16.83 21.21
N PRO A 396 3.74 17.82 22.08
CA PRO A 396 3.89 17.62 23.52
C PRO A 396 2.67 16.98 24.22
N ALA A 397 1.49 17.09 23.62
CA ALA A 397 0.26 16.48 24.14
C ALA A 397 0.17 14.96 23.91
N ASN A 398 0.89 14.42 22.93
CA ASN A 398 0.80 13.01 22.51
C ASN A 398 2.12 12.26 22.74
N LEU A 399 3.26 12.91 22.47
CA LEU A 399 4.64 12.45 22.72
C LEU A 399 5.00 11.04 22.20
N ASN A 400 4.28 10.54 21.19
CA ASN A 400 4.56 9.25 20.58
C ASN A 400 4.15 9.25 19.11
N LEU A 401 5.11 9.00 18.22
CA LEU A 401 4.88 8.84 16.79
C LEU A 401 4.52 7.39 16.47
N LEU A 402 4.01 7.17 15.26
CA LEU A 402 3.76 5.83 14.73
C LEU A 402 4.95 5.36 13.88
N THR A 403 5.44 4.15 14.13
CA THR A 403 6.26 3.38 13.19
C THR A 403 5.37 2.45 12.38
N VAL A 404 5.27 2.67 11.07
CA VAL A 404 4.57 1.79 10.15
C VAL A 404 5.56 1.02 9.31
N ARG A 405 5.56 -0.31 9.44
CA ARG A 405 6.37 -1.19 8.61
C ARG A 405 5.57 -1.68 7.43
N ARG A 406 6.09 -1.48 6.22
CA ARG A 406 5.60 -2.11 5.01
C ARG A 406 6.47 -3.34 4.75
N ILE A 407 5.84 -4.50 4.69
CA ILE A 407 6.52 -5.79 4.55
C ILE A 407 6.03 -6.41 3.24
N ILE A 408 6.95 -6.83 2.39
CA ILE A 408 6.70 -7.55 1.16
C ILE A 408 7.28 -8.95 1.30
N LEU A 409 6.42 -9.95 1.34
CA LEU A 409 6.80 -11.36 1.54
C LEU A 409 7.22 -12.05 0.24
N GLY A 410 6.83 -11.49 -0.90
CA GLY A 410 7.00 -12.09 -2.21
C GLY A 410 6.10 -11.41 -3.24
N SER A 411 5.83 -12.10 -4.34
CA SER A 411 4.92 -11.63 -5.38
C SER A 411 4.10 -12.73 -6.02
N GLU A 412 2.91 -12.36 -6.47
CA GLU A 412 2.07 -13.17 -7.33
C GLU A 412 2.26 -12.70 -8.76
N TYR A 413 2.80 -13.56 -9.63
CA TYR A 413 3.08 -13.20 -11.02
C TYR A 413 2.10 -13.87 -11.98
N THR A 414 1.93 -13.24 -13.14
CA THR A 414 1.19 -13.77 -14.29
C THR A 414 2.03 -13.56 -15.54
N ILE A 415 2.54 -14.66 -16.09
CA ILE A 415 3.31 -14.69 -17.33
C ILE A 415 2.36 -14.83 -18.52
N LYS A 416 2.52 -13.96 -19.51
CA LYS A 416 1.73 -13.97 -20.75
C LYS A 416 2.64 -14.11 -21.96
N PHE A 417 2.08 -14.60 -23.07
CA PHE A 417 2.82 -14.88 -24.31
C PHE A 417 2.33 -13.99 -25.46
N HIS A 418 3.20 -13.58 -26.38
CA HIS A 418 2.83 -12.67 -27.48
C HIS A 418 1.84 -13.29 -28.48
N ASN A 419 2.10 -14.52 -28.92
CA ASN A 419 1.39 -15.16 -30.04
C ASN A 419 1.14 -16.67 -29.79
N SER A 420 0.95 -17.07 -28.53
CA SER A 420 0.65 -18.46 -28.18
C SER A 420 -0.80 -18.65 -27.74
N ALA A 421 -1.39 -19.80 -28.09
CA ALA A 421 -2.64 -20.28 -27.53
C ALA A 421 -2.47 -20.91 -26.13
N SER A 422 -1.22 -21.02 -25.63
CA SER A 422 -0.90 -21.51 -24.30
C SER A 422 -1.57 -20.66 -23.22
N ASP A 423 -1.99 -21.32 -22.14
CA ASP A 423 -2.56 -20.65 -20.98
C ASP A 423 -1.54 -19.77 -20.26
N GLU A 424 -2.02 -18.72 -19.59
CA GLU A 424 -1.19 -17.85 -18.75
C GLU A 424 -0.61 -18.66 -17.59
N ILE A 425 0.69 -18.54 -17.33
CA ILE A 425 1.32 -19.17 -16.16
C ILE A 425 1.17 -18.23 -14.98
N ARG A 426 0.65 -18.75 -13.86
CA ARG A 426 0.48 -18.00 -12.62
C ARG A 426 1.20 -18.72 -11.50
N GLY A 427 1.87 -17.96 -10.65
CA GLY A 427 2.59 -18.52 -9.52
C GLY A 427 2.86 -17.50 -8.45
N VAL A 428 3.48 -17.98 -7.39
CA VAL A 428 3.93 -17.18 -6.25
C VAL A 428 5.41 -17.41 -6.06
N VAL A 429 6.14 -16.33 -5.79
CA VAL A 429 7.56 -16.39 -5.48
C VAL A 429 7.83 -15.61 -4.19
N GLY A 430 8.50 -16.25 -3.25
CA GLY A 430 8.99 -15.67 -2.00
C GLY A 430 10.42 -15.12 -2.12
N PHE A 431 11.02 -14.80 -0.98
CA PHE A 431 12.39 -14.27 -0.91
C PHE A 431 13.28 -15.09 0.02
N GLN A 432 14.52 -15.27 -0.40
CA GLN A 432 15.61 -15.79 0.42
C GLN A 432 16.87 -14.92 0.28
N VAL A 433 17.74 -14.93 1.29
CA VAL A 433 18.92 -14.04 1.31
C VAL A 433 20.07 -14.58 0.43
N SER A 434 20.32 -15.88 0.50
CA SER A 434 21.39 -16.58 -0.20
C SER A 434 20.98 -18.01 -0.51
N GLU A 435 21.48 -18.57 -1.62
CA GLU A 435 21.32 -19.97 -2.01
C GLU A 435 21.91 -20.94 -0.96
N ASP A 436 22.97 -20.54 -0.27
CA ASP A 436 23.68 -21.40 0.70
C ASP A 436 22.89 -21.62 2.02
N LYS A 437 21.94 -20.72 2.33
CA LYS A 437 21.14 -20.76 3.56
C LYS A 437 19.68 -20.36 3.25
N PRO A 438 18.88 -21.28 2.71
CA PRO A 438 17.49 -21.02 2.39
C PRO A 438 16.72 -20.72 3.68
N ASN A 439 16.41 -19.44 3.88
CA ASN A 439 15.61 -18.94 4.99
C ASN A 439 14.69 -17.89 4.42
N ASN A 440 13.39 -18.06 4.66
CA ASN A 440 12.37 -17.10 4.26
C ASN A 440 12.68 -15.74 4.88
N CYS A 441 12.67 -14.72 4.03
CA CYS A 441 12.86 -13.34 4.42
C CYS A 441 11.84 -12.44 3.72
N ALA A 442 11.85 -11.16 4.06
CA ALA A 442 10.98 -10.17 3.45
C ALA A 442 11.76 -8.91 3.08
N LEU A 443 11.31 -8.26 2.02
CA LEU A 443 11.69 -6.87 1.74
C LEU A 443 10.76 -5.93 2.50
N GLY A 444 11.21 -4.73 2.83
CA GLY A 444 10.35 -3.77 3.47
C GLY A 444 11.02 -2.46 3.83
N TYR A 445 10.24 -1.57 4.43
CA TYR A 445 10.73 -0.29 4.91
C TYR A 445 9.87 0.21 6.06
N GLU A 446 10.45 1.11 6.87
CA GLU A 446 9.78 1.75 7.99
C GLU A 446 9.42 3.19 7.63
N LEU A 447 8.22 3.61 8.03
CA LEU A 447 7.76 4.98 8.00
C LEU A 447 7.55 5.44 9.44
N PHE A 448 8.14 6.57 9.80
CA PHE A 448 7.92 7.21 11.09
C PHE A 448 7.04 8.42 10.86
N THR A 449 5.81 8.41 11.37
CA THR A 449 4.79 9.33 10.91
C THR A 449 3.74 9.64 11.97
N ASP A 450 2.97 10.70 11.74
CA ASP A 450 1.79 11.01 12.53
C ASP A 450 0.67 10.02 12.18
N GLY A 451 -0.17 9.72 13.16
CA GLY A 451 -1.24 8.74 13.02
C GLY A 451 -2.38 8.92 14.01
N ILE A 452 -3.43 8.13 13.81
CA ILE A 452 -4.58 8.01 14.70
C ILE A 452 -4.95 6.54 14.75
N SER A 453 -5.21 6.01 15.95
CA SER A 453 -5.92 4.74 16.08
C SER A 453 -7.33 4.95 16.64
N PHE A 454 -8.28 4.20 16.08
CA PHE A 454 -9.66 4.14 16.51
C PHE A 454 -9.95 2.71 16.95
N ASN A 455 -10.27 2.51 18.21
CA ASN A 455 -10.72 1.21 18.70
C ASN A 455 -12.23 1.15 18.64
N LEU A 456 -12.75 0.23 17.82
CA LEU A 456 -14.18 0.08 17.62
C LEU A 456 -14.86 -0.64 18.78
N ASN A 457 -16.13 -0.31 19.02
CA ASN A 457 -16.94 -0.99 20.02
C ASN A 457 -17.26 -2.44 19.59
N LYS A 458 -16.72 -3.41 20.31
CA LYS A 458 -16.80 -4.85 20.00
C LYS A 458 -18.22 -5.42 20.02
N ASN A 459 -19.10 -4.84 20.84
CA ASN A 459 -20.41 -5.44 21.10
C ASN A 459 -21.48 -5.01 20.08
N ARG A 460 -21.33 -3.84 19.45
CA ARG A 460 -22.35 -3.29 18.55
C ARG A 460 -22.51 -4.05 17.23
N LEU A 461 -21.45 -4.73 16.76
CA LEU A 461 -21.51 -5.57 15.57
C LEU A 461 -22.42 -6.80 15.71
N ARG A 462 -22.73 -7.22 16.93
CA ARG A 462 -23.60 -8.37 17.19
C ARG A 462 -25.08 -8.03 17.28
N GLU A 463 -25.42 -6.74 17.33
CA GLU A 463 -26.77 -6.24 17.62
C GLU A 463 -27.52 -5.74 16.38
N PHE A 464 -26.95 -5.89 15.17
CA PHE A 464 -27.57 -5.44 13.94
C PHE A 464 -28.76 -6.33 13.51
N TYR A 465 -29.92 -5.70 13.32
CA TYR A 465 -31.08 -6.32 12.67
C TYR A 465 -31.07 -5.99 11.17
N LEU A 466 -30.88 -7.02 10.34
CA LEU A 466 -30.95 -6.89 8.88
C LEU A 466 -32.33 -7.29 8.37
N THR A 467 -32.83 -6.57 7.37
CA THR A 467 -34.06 -6.99 6.69
C THR A 467 -33.85 -8.34 5.99
N ALA A 468 -34.91 -9.11 5.81
CA ALA A 468 -34.84 -10.42 5.14
C ALA A 468 -34.22 -10.32 3.73
N SER A 469 -34.53 -9.25 2.98
CA SER A 469 -33.98 -9.00 1.65
C SER A 469 -32.46 -8.73 1.68
N THR A 470 -32.02 -7.91 2.64
CA THR A 470 -30.61 -7.58 2.85
C THR A 470 -29.82 -8.82 3.27
N GLN A 471 -30.39 -9.63 4.16
CA GLN A 471 -29.79 -10.86 4.63
C GLN A 471 -29.64 -11.89 3.51
N ALA A 472 -30.62 -12.00 2.60
CA ALA A 472 -30.54 -12.89 1.45
C ALA A 472 -29.38 -12.51 0.51
N ASN A 473 -29.24 -11.21 0.20
CA ASN A 473 -28.13 -10.71 -0.63
C ASN A 473 -26.77 -10.93 0.05
N LEU A 474 -26.68 -10.71 1.37
CA LEU A 474 -25.44 -10.94 2.11
C LEU A 474 -25.01 -12.41 2.04
N LYS A 475 -25.95 -13.35 2.19
CA LYS A 475 -25.65 -14.78 2.11
C LYS A 475 -25.00 -15.12 0.77
N VAL A 476 -25.51 -14.59 -0.35
CA VAL A 476 -24.90 -14.77 -1.69
C VAL A 476 -23.45 -14.31 -1.70
N ASN A 477 -23.19 -13.07 -1.24
CA ASN A 477 -21.86 -12.48 -1.27
C ASN A 477 -20.87 -13.24 -0.38
N ILE A 478 -21.30 -13.63 0.83
CA ILE A 478 -20.48 -14.45 1.74
C ILE A 478 -20.11 -15.77 1.09
N ILE A 479 -21.09 -16.47 0.50
CA ILE A 479 -20.86 -17.77 -0.14
C ILE A 479 -19.87 -17.62 -1.30
N ARG A 480 -20.06 -16.61 -2.16
CA ARG A 480 -19.13 -16.31 -3.26
C ARG A 480 -17.73 -16.04 -2.73
N HIS A 481 -17.59 -15.10 -1.80
CA HIS A 481 -16.30 -14.71 -1.24
C HIS A 481 -15.59 -15.89 -0.56
N ALA A 482 -16.27 -16.62 0.32
CA ALA A 482 -15.69 -17.73 1.06
C ALA A 482 -15.29 -18.89 0.14
N PHE A 483 -16.12 -19.23 -0.85
CA PHE A 483 -15.83 -20.32 -1.77
C PHE A 483 -14.68 -19.96 -2.72
N ILE A 484 -14.71 -18.77 -3.34
CA ILE A 484 -13.63 -18.31 -4.22
C ILE A 484 -12.32 -18.21 -3.45
N THR A 485 -12.34 -17.65 -2.23
CA THR A 485 -11.14 -17.56 -1.39
C THR A 485 -10.58 -18.94 -1.09
N ASN A 486 -11.41 -19.90 -0.73
CA ASN A 486 -10.97 -21.26 -0.44
C ASN A 486 -10.33 -21.92 -1.69
N LEU A 487 -10.98 -21.85 -2.85
CA LEU A 487 -10.43 -22.40 -4.10
C LEU A 487 -9.12 -21.72 -4.51
N THR A 488 -9.07 -20.39 -4.46
CA THR A 488 -7.90 -19.61 -4.94
C THR A 488 -6.73 -19.60 -3.97
N VAL A 489 -6.97 -19.57 -2.66
CA VAL A 489 -5.91 -19.48 -1.63
C VAL A 489 -5.49 -20.86 -1.16
N ASP A 490 -6.45 -21.75 -0.91
CA ASP A 490 -6.15 -23.06 -0.31
C ASP A 490 -5.78 -24.09 -1.38
N TYR A 491 -6.37 -23.99 -2.57
CA TYR A 491 -6.17 -24.94 -3.68
C TYR A 491 -5.50 -24.33 -4.91
N ARG A 492 -5.15 -23.03 -4.90
CA ARG A 492 -4.49 -22.31 -6.00
C ARG A 492 -5.24 -22.38 -7.34
N GLU A 493 -6.55 -22.53 -7.29
CA GLU A 493 -7.40 -22.61 -8.48
C GLU A 493 -7.59 -21.26 -9.18
N ASN A 494 -7.94 -21.30 -10.46
CA ASN A 494 -8.17 -20.09 -11.24
C ASN A 494 -9.38 -19.29 -10.69
N TYR A 495 -9.17 -18.00 -10.40
CA TYR A 495 -10.21 -17.12 -9.86
C TYR A 495 -11.49 -17.09 -10.70
N PHE A 496 -11.37 -16.94 -12.02
CA PHE A 496 -12.54 -16.86 -12.91
C PHE A 496 -13.26 -18.20 -13.00
N ALA A 497 -12.52 -19.31 -13.04
CA ALA A 497 -13.13 -20.64 -13.00
C ALA A 497 -13.88 -20.89 -11.68
N ALA A 498 -13.29 -20.51 -10.54
CA ALA A 498 -13.93 -20.57 -9.23
C ALA A 498 -15.18 -19.68 -9.14
N GLU A 499 -15.10 -18.47 -9.71
CA GLU A 499 -16.24 -17.53 -9.80
C GLU A 499 -17.38 -18.09 -10.66
N HIS A 500 -17.07 -18.61 -11.85
CA HIS A 500 -18.08 -19.22 -12.71
C HIS A 500 -18.72 -20.43 -12.02
N LEU A 501 -17.90 -21.29 -11.39
CA LEU A 501 -18.40 -22.45 -10.65
C LEU A 501 -19.36 -22.01 -9.53
N VAL A 502 -18.97 -21.08 -8.66
CA VAL A 502 -19.85 -20.66 -7.54
C VAL A 502 -21.17 -20.06 -8.02
N ASN A 503 -21.15 -19.29 -9.12
CA ASN A 503 -22.36 -18.71 -9.69
C ASN A 503 -23.30 -19.78 -10.26
N VAL A 504 -22.75 -20.81 -10.92
CA VAL A 504 -23.51 -21.97 -11.40
C VAL A 504 -24.12 -22.73 -10.21
N LEU A 505 -23.32 -23.05 -9.20
CA LEU A 505 -23.76 -23.79 -8.01
C LEU A 505 -24.83 -23.04 -7.21
N LEU A 506 -24.66 -21.73 -7.00
CA LEU A 506 -25.68 -20.88 -6.36
C LEU A 506 -26.99 -20.89 -7.15
N THR A 507 -26.93 -20.78 -8.48
CA THR A 507 -28.12 -20.81 -9.34
C THR A 507 -28.90 -22.12 -9.17
N ILE A 508 -28.17 -23.25 -9.13
CA ILE A 508 -28.76 -24.58 -8.93
C ILE A 508 -29.43 -24.67 -7.56
N VAL A 509 -28.75 -24.24 -6.50
CA VAL A 509 -29.28 -24.30 -5.13
C VAL A 509 -30.48 -23.38 -4.95
N TYR A 510 -30.46 -22.16 -5.50
CA TYR A 510 -31.61 -21.26 -5.45
C TYR A 510 -32.81 -21.81 -6.22
N SER A 511 -32.58 -22.42 -7.39
CA SER A 511 -33.65 -23.09 -8.16
C SER A 511 -34.22 -24.28 -7.39
N TRP A 512 -33.37 -25.05 -6.69
CA TRP A 512 -33.80 -26.17 -5.84
C TRP A 512 -34.69 -25.71 -4.69
N CYS A 513 -34.23 -24.72 -3.92
CA CYS A 513 -34.99 -24.15 -2.81
C CYS A 513 -36.28 -23.47 -3.27
N GLY A 514 -36.30 -22.89 -4.48
CA GLY A 514 -37.46 -22.21 -5.04
C GLY A 514 -38.52 -23.15 -5.63
N GLN A 515 -38.16 -24.33 -6.14
CA GLN A 515 -39.10 -25.14 -6.94
C GLN A 515 -39.83 -26.27 -6.20
N ASN A 516 -39.39 -26.80 -5.05
CA ASN A 516 -40.11 -27.93 -4.41
C ASN A 516 -39.69 -28.24 -2.97
N GLN A 517 -40.19 -27.52 -1.95
CA GLN A 517 -40.14 -27.97 -0.53
C GLN A 517 -38.76 -28.46 -0.02
N GLY A 518 -37.66 -28.08 -0.66
CA GLY A 518 -36.35 -28.66 -0.44
C GLY A 518 -35.70 -28.02 0.78
N THR A 519 -35.43 -28.82 1.82
CA THR A 519 -34.66 -28.37 2.97
C THR A 519 -33.17 -28.29 2.63
N VAL A 520 -32.42 -27.48 3.37
CA VAL A 520 -30.94 -27.42 3.27
C VAL A 520 -30.31 -28.79 3.56
N GLU A 521 -31.00 -29.66 4.29
CA GLU A 521 -30.56 -31.03 4.57
C GLU A 521 -30.73 -31.94 3.33
N GLY A 522 -31.87 -31.86 2.64
CA GLY A 522 -32.14 -32.67 1.45
C GLY A 522 -31.26 -32.34 0.23
N ILE A 523 -30.58 -31.18 0.24
CA ILE A 523 -29.67 -30.82 -0.84
C ILE A 523 -28.36 -31.60 -0.79
N LYS A 524 -27.91 -32.04 0.40
CA LYS A 524 -26.62 -32.73 0.55
C LYS A 524 -26.58 -34.06 -0.19
N ASP A 525 -27.66 -34.82 -0.10
CA ASP A 525 -27.78 -36.13 -0.77
C ASP A 525 -28.04 -36.00 -2.27
N TRP A 526 -28.60 -34.86 -2.70
CA TRP A 526 -28.88 -34.59 -4.11
C TRP A 526 -27.66 -34.03 -4.87
N PHE A 527 -26.84 -33.22 -4.20
CA PHE A 527 -25.77 -32.42 -4.78
C PHE A 527 -24.43 -33.18 -4.83
N ILE A 528 -24.44 -34.30 -5.54
CA ILE A 528 -23.27 -35.18 -5.74
C ILE A 528 -23.11 -35.42 -7.25
N SER A 529 -21.88 -35.45 -7.75
CA SER A 529 -21.56 -35.65 -9.18
C SER A 529 -22.03 -37.00 -9.75
N THR A 530 -22.33 -37.98 -8.90
CA THR A 530 -22.90 -39.27 -9.30
C THR A 530 -24.42 -39.23 -9.51
N ASN A 531 -25.08 -38.10 -9.24
CA ASN A 531 -26.52 -37.95 -9.41
C ASN A 531 -26.86 -37.43 -10.81
N ASP A 532 -27.43 -38.29 -11.66
CA ASP A 532 -27.85 -37.97 -13.03
C ASP A 532 -28.80 -36.77 -13.15
N ARG A 533 -29.54 -36.46 -12.08
CA ARG A 533 -30.44 -35.30 -12.04
C ARG A 533 -29.68 -34.01 -11.81
N PHE A 534 -28.68 -34.03 -10.92
CA PHE A 534 -27.78 -32.92 -10.69
C PHE A 534 -26.96 -32.62 -11.94
N GLU A 535 -26.34 -33.62 -12.56
CA GLU A 535 -25.54 -33.46 -13.77
C GLU A 535 -26.33 -32.83 -14.93
N ARG A 536 -27.59 -33.24 -15.12
CA ARG A 536 -28.48 -32.61 -16.11
C ARG A 536 -28.75 -31.14 -15.80
N TRP A 537 -28.98 -30.79 -14.54
CA TRP A 537 -29.18 -29.41 -14.12
C TRP A 537 -27.91 -28.58 -14.22
N PHE A 538 -26.77 -29.14 -13.83
CA PHE A 538 -25.46 -28.52 -13.92
C PHE A 538 -25.12 -28.15 -15.36
N LYS A 539 -25.25 -29.11 -16.28
CA LYS A 539 -25.07 -28.87 -17.72
C LYS A 539 -26.06 -27.84 -18.26
N ALA A 540 -27.35 -27.95 -17.93
CA ALA A 540 -28.35 -26.99 -18.40
C ALA A 540 -28.12 -25.57 -17.88
N THR A 541 -27.63 -25.42 -16.64
CA THR A 541 -27.36 -24.12 -16.02
C THR A 541 -26.15 -23.45 -16.68
N ILE A 542 -25.09 -24.23 -16.95
CA ILE A 542 -23.91 -23.76 -17.69
C ILE A 542 -24.30 -23.31 -19.11
N ASP A 543 -25.04 -24.15 -19.83
CA ASP A 543 -25.30 -23.94 -21.26
C ASP A 543 -26.39 -22.89 -21.52
N ARG A 544 -27.46 -22.86 -20.71
CA ARG A 544 -28.67 -22.05 -20.99
C ARG A 544 -28.79 -20.79 -20.15
N ILE A 545 -28.30 -20.80 -18.91
CA ILE A 545 -28.44 -19.66 -17.98
C ILE A 545 -27.20 -18.78 -18.04
N HIS A 546 -26.03 -19.35 -17.73
CA HIS A 546 -24.77 -18.59 -17.71
C HIS A 546 -24.15 -18.42 -19.09
N GLN A 547 -24.52 -19.25 -20.08
CA GLN A 547 -24.05 -19.19 -21.47
C GLN A 547 -22.52 -19.10 -21.57
N LEU A 548 -21.82 -19.89 -20.75
CA LEU A 548 -20.37 -19.86 -20.67
C LEU A 548 -19.74 -20.30 -22.00
N SER A 549 -18.60 -19.69 -22.37
CA SER A 549 -17.82 -20.10 -23.55
C SER A 549 -17.29 -21.54 -23.40
N PRO A 550 -17.02 -22.27 -24.49
CA PRO A 550 -16.55 -23.66 -24.41
C PRO A 550 -15.35 -23.87 -23.46
N LYS A 551 -14.39 -22.94 -23.46
CA LYS A 551 -13.22 -22.96 -22.55
C LYS A 551 -13.64 -22.83 -21.08
N GLN A 552 -14.55 -21.91 -20.77
CA GLN A 552 -15.08 -21.73 -19.41
C GLN A 552 -15.92 -22.93 -18.96
N GLN A 553 -16.69 -23.53 -19.86
CA GLN A 553 -17.46 -24.74 -19.55
C GLN A 553 -16.55 -25.90 -19.14
N GLU A 554 -15.46 -26.10 -19.88
CA GLU A 554 -14.49 -27.14 -19.58
C GLU A 554 -13.83 -26.91 -18.21
N ALA A 555 -13.34 -25.69 -17.95
CA ALA A 555 -12.74 -25.33 -16.67
C ALA A 555 -13.70 -25.56 -15.48
N VAL A 556 -14.96 -25.16 -15.61
CA VAL A 556 -15.98 -25.35 -14.55
C VAL A 556 -16.30 -26.84 -14.34
N ARG A 557 -16.33 -27.64 -15.41
CA ARG A 557 -16.56 -29.09 -15.30
C ARG A 557 -15.38 -29.81 -14.64
N GLN A 558 -14.15 -29.44 -15.00
CA GLN A 558 -12.94 -29.97 -14.37
C GLN A 558 -12.88 -29.68 -12.87
N LEU A 559 -13.26 -28.47 -12.46
CA LEU A 559 -13.37 -28.15 -11.04
C LEU A 559 -14.47 -28.99 -10.36
N ALA A 560 -15.64 -29.14 -10.98
CA ALA A 560 -16.73 -29.91 -10.38
C ALA A 560 -16.40 -31.41 -10.21
N SER A 561 -15.59 -31.98 -11.12
CA SER A 561 -15.12 -33.36 -11.07
C SER A 561 -13.77 -33.56 -10.38
N SER A 562 -13.20 -32.50 -9.79
CA SER A 562 -11.92 -32.51 -9.09
C SER A 562 -11.89 -33.50 -7.91
N GLN A 563 -10.73 -34.10 -7.67
CA GLN A 563 -10.48 -34.96 -6.50
C GLN A 563 -10.61 -34.20 -5.16
N ASN A 564 -10.51 -32.87 -5.18
CA ASN A 564 -10.61 -32.01 -4.00
C ASN A 564 -12.05 -31.80 -3.50
N ASN A 565 -13.05 -32.39 -4.16
CA ASN A 565 -14.45 -32.42 -3.73
C ASN A 565 -15.04 -31.01 -3.43
N TYR A 566 -14.86 -30.09 -4.39
CA TYR A 566 -15.34 -28.71 -4.25
C TYR A 566 -16.85 -28.58 -4.06
N LEU A 567 -17.65 -29.53 -4.55
CA LEU A 567 -19.09 -29.57 -4.30
C LEU A 567 -19.41 -29.68 -2.80
N SER A 568 -18.71 -30.56 -2.08
CA SER A 568 -18.90 -30.71 -0.63
C SER A 568 -18.45 -29.47 0.13
N ILE A 569 -17.34 -28.85 -0.30
CA ILE A 569 -16.85 -27.58 0.26
C ILE A 569 -17.91 -26.49 0.09
N PHE A 570 -18.48 -26.33 -1.11
CA PHE A 570 -19.55 -25.38 -1.38
C PHE A 570 -20.76 -25.60 -0.47
N LEU A 571 -21.23 -26.84 -0.31
CA LEU A 571 -22.39 -27.15 0.54
C LEU A 571 -22.15 -26.87 2.02
N ASN A 572 -20.95 -27.14 2.52
CA ASN A 572 -20.60 -26.82 3.90
C ASN A 572 -20.62 -25.30 4.14
N ILE A 573 -20.09 -24.52 3.20
CA ILE A 573 -20.16 -23.06 3.23
C ILE A 573 -21.61 -22.58 3.16
N TYR A 574 -22.38 -23.09 2.20
CA TYR A 574 -23.78 -22.72 2.02
C TYR A 574 -24.60 -22.98 3.28
N THR A 575 -24.42 -24.15 3.91
CA THR A 575 -25.16 -24.54 5.12
C THR A 575 -24.83 -23.63 6.30
N ASP A 576 -23.54 -23.38 6.57
CA ASP A 576 -23.08 -22.50 7.65
C ASP A 576 -23.58 -21.05 7.47
N VAL A 577 -23.53 -20.54 6.24
CA VAL A 577 -24.01 -19.19 5.93
C VAL A 577 -25.54 -19.09 6.04
N CYS A 578 -26.26 -20.13 5.63
CA CYS A 578 -27.72 -20.16 5.76
C CYS A 578 -28.19 -20.21 7.21
N SER A 579 -27.47 -20.90 8.09
CA SER A 579 -27.73 -20.99 9.53
C SER A 579 -27.26 -19.76 10.32
N LEU A 580 -26.70 -18.74 9.65
CA LEU A 580 -26.12 -17.55 10.28
C LEU A 580 -24.98 -17.89 11.25
N GLY A 581 -24.21 -18.94 10.91
CA GLY A 581 -23.10 -19.46 11.70
C GLY A 581 -21.88 -18.54 11.73
N GLN A 582 -20.73 -19.11 12.09
CA GLN A 582 -19.53 -18.33 12.37
C GLN A 582 -19.03 -17.53 11.16
N ARG A 583 -19.04 -18.11 9.94
CA ARG A 583 -18.55 -17.41 8.74
C ARG A 583 -19.41 -16.20 8.40
N TYR A 584 -20.72 -16.28 8.66
CA TYR A 584 -21.65 -15.17 8.45
C TYR A 584 -21.28 -13.99 9.37
N GLN A 585 -21.08 -14.25 10.66
CA GLN A 585 -20.75 -13.22 11.65
C GLN A 585 -19.36 -12.62 11.41
N GLN A 586 -18.37 -13.44 11.05
CA GLN A 586 -17.02 -12.98 10.74
C GLN A 586 -17.00 -12.09 9.49
N TYR A 587 -17.66 -12.50 8.41
CA TYR A 587 -17.73 -11.68 7.19
C TYR A 587 -18.47 -10.36 7.45
N LEU A 588 -19.56 -10.39 8.23
CA LEU A 588 -20.30 -9.18 8.61
C LEU A 588 -19.41 -8.18 9.35
N ARG A 589 -18.65 -8.66 10.35
CA ARG A 589 -17.67 -7.87 11.10
C ARG A 589 -16.62 -7.27 10.17
N ASP A 590 -15.97 -8.10 9.36
CA ASP A 590 -14.86 -7.68 8.50
C ASP A 590 -15.30 -6.64 7.46
N ASN A 591 -16.47 -6.83 6.85
CA ASN A 591 -17.01 -5.87 5.89
C ASN A 591 -17.34 -4.54 6.54
N PHE A 592 -17.92 -4.55 7.75
CA PHE A 592 -18.18 -3.31 8.49
C PHE A 592 -16.89 -2.58 8.85
N GLN A 593 -15.93 -3.27 9.46
CA GLN A 593 -14.66 -2.70 9.89
C GLN A 593 -13.85 -2.17 8.69
N TYR A 594 -13.77 -2.93 7.60
CA TYR A 594 -13.17 -2.48 6.35
C TYR A 594 -13.85 -1.23 5.79
N SER A 595 -15.18 -1.19 5.83
CA SER A 595 -15.95 -0.05 5.32
C SER A 595 -15.77 1.21 6.15
N ILE A 596 -15.77 1.10 7.48
CA ILE A 596 -15.45 2.22 8.37
C ILE A 596 -14.02 2.68 8.12
N THR A 597 -13.08 1.74 7.93
CA THR A 597 -11.68 2.06 7.59
C THR A 597 -11.60 2.93 6.33
N GLN A 598 -12.35 2.57 5.27
CA GLN A 598 -12.41 3.38 4.05
C GLN A 598 -13.11 4.73 4.26
N ALA A 599 -14.18 4.78 5.05
CA ALA A 599 -14.88 6.04 5.34
C ALA A 599 -14.00 7.00 6.15
N LEU A 600 -13.32 6.52 7.20
CA LEU A 600 -12.36 7.26 8.00
C LEU A 600 -11.18 7.77 7.17
N LYS A 601 -10.65 6.94 6.26
CA LYS A 601 -9.63 7.37 5.29
C LYS A 601 -10.12 8.54 4.45
N GLN A 602 -11.34 8.46 3.92
CA GLN A 602 -11.94 9.53 3.10
C GLN A 602 -12.19 10.82 3.89
N VAL A 603 -12.60 10.71 5.16
CA VAL A 603 -12.72 11.86 6.05
C VAL A 603 -11.36 12.54 6.19
N ALA A 604 -10.30 11.81 6.56
CA ALA A 604 -8.96 12.39 6.70
C ALA A 604 -8.45 13.06 5.40
N GLN A 605 -8.73 12.46 4.24
CA GLN A 605 -8.41 13.05 2.93
C GLN A 605 -9.17 14.37 2.68
N GLU A 606 -10.46 14.41 3.01
CA GLU A 606 -11.28 15.62 2.85
C GLU A 606 -10.86 16.74 3.80
N VAL A 607 -10.58 16.42 5.07
CA VAL A 607 -10.16 17.40 6.08
C VAL A 607 -8.88 18.11 5.66
N ALA A 608 -7.96 17.36 5.05
CA ALA A 608 -6.74 17.91 4.53
C ALA A 608 -6.90 18.62 3.18
N GLY A 609 -8.03 18.48 2.49
CA GLY A 609 -8.14 18.93 1.11
C GLY A 609 -7.19 18.21 0.15
N VAL A 610 -6.84 16.98 0.50
CA VAL A 610 -5.90 16.15 -0.24
C VAL A 610 -6.69 15.05 -0.94
N GLU A 611 -7.05 15.32 -2.20
CA GLU A 611 -7.77 14.35 -3.03
C GLU A 611 -6.88 13.22 -3.56
N ALA A 612 -5.56 13.36 -3.45
CA ALA A 612 -4.67 12.33 -3.97
C ALA A 612 -4.69 11.08 -3.07
N ILE A 613 -4.81 9.92 -3.74
CA ILE A 613 -4.98 8.59 -3.13
C ILE A 613 -3.80 8.19 -2.22
N ASN A 614 -2.66 8.88 -2.36
CA ASN A 614 -1.34 8.43 -1.88
C ASN A 614 -0.77 9.19 -0.68
N TYR A 615 -1.55 10.05 0.00
CA TYR A 615 -1.04 10.80 1.16
C TYR A 615 -1.47 10.24 2.51
N VAL A 616 -2.61 9.56 2.56
CA VAL A 616 -3.15 8.93 3.76
C VAL A 616 -3.32 7.44 3.48
N ALA A 617 -2.87 6.62 4.41
CA ALA A 617 -3.15 5.19 4.43
C ALA A 617 -4.03 4.85 5.62
N ALA A 618 -4.76 3.75 5.47
CA ALA A 618 -5.57 3.18 6.51
C ALA A 618 -5.29 1.67 6.58
N TRP A 619 -5.19 1.13 7.78
CA TRP A 619 -4.93 -0.28 8.04
C TRP A 619 -5.86 -0.82 9.12
N THR A 620 -6.31 -2.05 8.95
CA THR A 620 -7.17 -2.74 9.90
C THR A 620 -6.96 -4.24 9.78
N GLU A 621 -7.14 -4.98 10.87
CA GLU A 621 -7.05 -6.44 10.86
C GLU A 621 -8.43 -7.07 10.65
N LEU A 622 -8.54 -7.87 9.59
CA LEU A 622 -9.75 -8.61 9.26
C LEU A 622 -9.63 -10.06 9.76
N LYS A 623 -10.71 -10.64 10.28
CA LYS A 623 -10.76 -12.05 10.68
C LYS A 623 -10.46 -12.99 9.52
N ALA A 624 -10.78 -12.60 8.28
CA ALA A 624 -10.39 -13.34 7.08
C ALA A 624 -8.87 -13.57 6.97
N ASP A 625 -8.06 -12.64 7.50
CA ASP A 625 -6.60 -12.69 7.43
C ASP A 625 -5.94 -13.03 8.78
N PHE A 626 -6.59 -12.72 9.90
CA PHE A 626 -6.05 -12.84 11.25
C PHE A 626 -6.80 -13.81 12.16
N ASP A 627 -7.91 -14.41 11.70
CA ASP A 627 -8.79 -15.27 12.50
C ASP A 627 -9.23 -14.55 13.80
N GLU A 628 -9.23 -15.25 14.93
CA GLU A 628 -9.55 -14.66 16.25
C GLU A 628 -8.47 -13.71 16.79
N ARG A 629 -7.32 -13.56 16.10
CA ARG A 629 -6.29 -12.58 16.46
C ARG A 629 -6.62 -11.16 15.97
N ALA A 630 -7.57 -11.01 15.05
CA ALA A 630 -7.90 -9.73 14.47
C ALA A 630 -8.35 -8.73 15.55
N SER A 631 -7.65 -7.61 15.64
CA SER A 631 -8.05 -6.47 16.47
C SER A 631 -9.26 -5.74 15.87
N ASP A 632 -10.03 -5.08 16.74
CA ASP A 632 -11.10 -4.14 16.35
C ASP A 632 -10.54 -2.71 16.20
N GLU A 633 -9.24 -2.58 15.90
CA GLU A 633 -8.54 -1.31 15.80
C GLU A 633 -8.34 -0.90 14.33
N ILE A 634 -8.59 0.37 14.05
CA ILE A 634 -8.34 1.00 12.76
C ILE A 634 -7.24 2.02 12.92
N TRP A 635 -6.21 1.90 12.09
CA TRP A 635 -5.07 2.79 12.05
C TRP A 635 -5.17 3.71 10.83
N LEU A 636 -5.16 5.02 11.05
CA LEU A 636 -4.92 6.02 10.01
C LEU A 636 -3.52 6.59 10.20
N TYR A 637 -2.82 6.80 9.10
CA TYR A 637 -1.47 7.38 9.14
C TYR A 637 -1.12 8.02 7.82
N GLU A 638 -0.16 8.92 7.86
CA GLU A 638 0.36 9.55 6.67
C GLU A 638 1.35 8.67 5.93
N ILE A 639 1.28 8.72 4.60
CA ILE A 639 2.29 8.14 3.73
C ILE A 639 3.41 9.17 3.65
N GLY A 640 4.31 9.12 4.62
CA GLY A 640 5.38 10.10 4.72
C GLY A 640 6.19 10.06 6.02
N MET A 641 7.51 10.17 5.95
CA MET A 641 8.43 10.41 7.06
C MET A 641 8.16 11.78 7.67
N GLY A 642 7.86 11.81 8.96
CA GLY A 642 7.47 13.02 9.70
C GLY A 642 6.12 13.61 9.34
N GLY A 643 5.49 13.08 8.31
CA GLY A 643 4.16 13.47 7.90
C GLY A 643 4.04 14.79 7.14
N ILE A 644 2.95 14.95 6.39
CA ILE A 644 2.62 16.16 5.62
C ILE A 644 1.57 17.06 6.30
N GLY A 645 1.03 16.66 7.46
CA GLY A 645 0.15 17.50 8.30
C GLY A 645 -1.35 17.27 8.15
N VAL A 646 -1.76 16.33 7.29
CA VAL A 646 -3.11 15.73 7.21
C VAL A 646 -3.56 15.12 8.56
N MET A 647 -2.75 14.28 9.22
CA MET A 647 -3.09 13.69 10.51
C MET A 647 -3.20 14.77 11.57
N ARG A 648 -2.30 15.77 11.58
CA ARG A 648 -2.42 16.91 12.50
C ARG A 648 -3.68 17.73 12.26
N ALA A 649 -4.03 17.99 11.00
CA ALA A 649 -5.29 18.65 10.65
C ALA A 649 -6.50 17.81 11.12
N THR A 650 -6.40 16.49 11.04
CA THR A 650 -7.43 15.55 11.52
C THR A 650 -7.51 15.54 13.06
N HIS A 651 -6.37 15.57 13.77
CA HIS A 651 -6.31 15.73 15.23
C HIS A 651 -6.97 17.04 15.65
N ASP A 652 -6.62 18.14 14.97
CA ASP A 652 -7.17 19.46 15.22
C ASP A 652 -8.67 19.52 14.98
N LEU A 653 -9.17 18.90 13.92
CA LEU A 653 -10.60 18.83 13.65
C LEU A 653 -11.32 18.08 14.78
N LEU A 654 -10.80 16.91 15.18
CA LEU A 654 -11.37 16.12 16.28
C LEU A 654 -11.37 16.88 17.60
N ARG A 655 -10.31 17.64 17.90
CA ARG A 655 -10.19 18.42 19.15
C ARG A 655 -11.05 19.70 19.14
N LYS A 656 -11.08 20.44 18.02
CA LYS A 656 -11.67 21.79 17.95
C LYS A 656 -13.10 21.81 17.40
N GLN A 657 -13.41 20.93 16.45
CA GLN A 657 -14.69 20.86 15.74
C GLN A 657 -15.15 19.40 15.54
N PRO A 658 -15.29 18.62 16.62
CA PRO A 658 -15.64 17.19 16.52
C PRO A 658 -16.97 16.93 15.81
N ASP A 659 -17.98 17.80 15.99
CA ASP A 659 -19.28 17.66 15.32
C ASP A 659 -19.14 17.63 13.79
N GLN A 660 -18.20 18.42 13.25
CA GLN A 660 -17.93 18.42 11.82
C GLN A 660 -17.28 17.10 11.38
N PHE A 661 -16.31 16.58 12.13
CA PHE A 661 -15.68 15.29 11.83
C PHE A 661 -16.72 14.16 11.77
N TRP A 662 -17.57 14.04 12.79
CA TRP A 662 -18.57 12.98 12.89
C TRP A 662 -19.66 13.13 11.83
N LEU A 663 -20.10 14.35 11.52
CA LEU A 663 -21.03 14.62 10.44
C LEU A 663 -20.46 14.19 9.07
N THR A 664 -19.22 14.57 8.78
CA THR A 664 -18.53 14.16 7.54
C THR A 664 -18.37 12.64 7.49
N LEU A 665 -18.02 11.99 8.60
CA LEU A 665 -17.95 10.53 8.67
C LEU A 665 -19.30 9.89 8.35
N ALA A 666 -20.39 10.36 8.95
CA ALA A 666 -21.73 9.87 8.68
C ALA A 666 -22.12 10.03 7.19
N GLU A 667 -21.78 11.17 6.58
CA GLU A 667 -21.98 11.40 5.15
C GLU A 667 -21.18 10.42 4.29
N LYS A 668 -19.88 10.21 4.57
CA LYS A 668 -19.03 9.25 3.85
C LYS A 668 -19.50 7.81 4.02
N MET A 669 -19.95 7.45 5.21
CA MET A 669 -20.58 6.17 5.50
C MET A 669 -21.80 5.95 4.59
N THR A 670 -22.63 6.98 4.36
CA THR A 670 -23.80 6.85 3.47
C THR A 670 -23.45 6.81 1.97
N ARG A 671 -22.31 7.38 1.56
CA ARG A 671 -21.91 7.56 0.14
C ARG A 671 -20.67 6.76 -0.29
N CYS A 672 -20.20 5.85 0.55
CA CYS A 672 -18.92 5.17 0.40
C CYS A 672 -18.68 4.62 -1.04
N SER A 673 -17.59 5.09 -1.66
CA SER A 673 -17.22 4.79 -3.06
C SER A 673 -16.64 3.38 -3.25
N THR A 674 -16.13 2.75 -2.19
CA THR A 674 -15.74 1.33 -2.21
C THR A 674 -16.94 0.42 -1.98
N ALA A 675 -17.93 0.86 -1.20
CA ALA A 675 -19.20 0.16 -1.00
C ALA A 675 -20.20 0.35 -2.16
N GLN A 676 -19.81 0.97 -3.30
CA GLN A 676 -20.75 1.12 -4.42
C GLN A 676 -21.23 -0.22 -4.98
N GLU A 677 -20.41 -1.26 -4.84
CA GLU A 677 -20.71 -2.64 -5.25
C GLU A 677 -21.53 -3.40 -4.20
N GLU A 678 -21.60 -2.92 -2.96
CA GLU A 678 -22.31 -3.57 -1.86
C GLU A 678 -23.43 -2.68 -1.31
N ALA A 679 -24.61 -2.79 -1.91
CA ALA A 679 -25.84 -2.16 -1.42
C ALA A 679 -26.11 -2.46 0.07
N PHE A 680 -25.63 -3.62 0.55
CA PHE A 680 -25.61 -4.00 1.95
C PHE A 680 -24.77 -3.06 2.83
N LEU A 681 -23.51 -2.81 2.47
CA LEU A 681 -22.61 -1.94 3.22
C LEU A 681 -23.14 -0.52 3.25
N ARG A 682 -23.64 -0.01 2.12
CA ARG A 682 -24.34 1.28 2.08
C ARG A 682 -25.54 1.30 3.02
N TYR A 683 -26.38 0.25 3.01
CA TYR A 683 -27.53 0.16 3.92
C TYR A 683 -27.07 0.20 5.37
N LEU A 684 -26.10 -0.62 5.76
CA LEU A 684 -25.62 -0.74 7.13
C LEU A 684 -24.95 0.56 7.62
N LEU A 685 -24.10 1.17 6.80
CA LEU A 685 -23.45 2.44 7.07
C LEU A 685 -24.45 3.63 7.06
N SER A 686 -25.54 3.53 6.29
CA SER A 686 -26.62 4.54 6.27
C SER A 686 -27.59 4.45 7.45
N GLN A 687 -27.50 3.40 8.28
CA GLN A 687 -28.34 3.23 9.47
C GLN A 687 -28.03 4.23 10.59
N GLY A 688 -27.25 5.30 10.35
CA GLY A 688 -27.00 6.37 11.34
C GLY A 688 -28.28 6.86 12.03
N LYS A 689 -29.44 6.81 11.35
CA LYS A 689 -30.77 7.12 11.95
C LYS A 689 -31.25 6.13 13.01
N ILE A 690 -30.90 4.85 12.92
CA ILE A 690 -31.22 3.81 13.92
C ILE A 690 -30.22 3.87 15.08
N PHE A 691 -28.93 4.14 14.80
CA PHE A 691 -27.93 4.40 15.84
C PHE A 691 -28.30 5.59 16.74
N LEU A 692 -28.98 6.60 16.18
CA LEU A 692 -29.30 7.84 16.87
C LEU A 692 -30.43 7.74 17.90
N GLY A 693 -31.22 6.65 17.98
CA GLY A 693 -32.30 6.51 18.97
C GLY A 693 -33.27 7.70 19.07
N LEU A 694 -33.30 8.57 18.05
CA LEU A 694 -33.96 9.87 18.08
C LEU A 694 -34.67 10.05 16.75
N SER A 695 -35.99 10.17 16.82
CA SER A 695 -36.78 10.85 15.82
C SER A 695 -36.39 12.33 15.80
N LEU A 696 -35.25 12.68 15.22
CA LEU A 696 -34.99 14.07 14.84
C LEU A 696 -35.79 14.33 13.57
N SER A 697 -36.87 15.08 13.73
CA SER A 697 -37.73 15.55 12.65
C SER A 697 -36.87 16.18 11.55
N VAL A 698 -36.94 15.58 10.36
CA VAL A 698 -36.39 16.15 9.13
C VAL A 698 -37.21 17.40 8.79
N ALA A 699 -36.82 18.55 9.36
CA ALA A 699 -37.48 19.82 9.10
C ALA A 699 -36.56 20.92 8.55
N ASN A 700 -35.22 20.79 8.63
CA ASN A 700 -34.32 21.87 8.22
C ASN A 700 -33.13 21.39 7.36
N ILE A 701 -33.42 20.81 6.18
CA ILE A 701 -32.47 20.86 5.06
C ILE A 701 -33.01 21.93 4.10
N PRO A 702 -32.27 23.01 3.80
CA PRO A 702 -32.70 23.98 2.81
C PRO A 702 -32.83 23.28 1.46
N LYS A 703 -34.05 23.25 0.92
CA LYS A 703 -34.33 22.84 -0.46
C LYS A 703 -33.70 23.85 -1.43
N ARG A 704 -32.41 23.73 -1.70
CA ARG A 704 -31.79 24.29 -2.91
C ARG A 704 -30.70 23.34 -3.38
N LEU A 705 -31.08 22.58 -4.41
CA LEU A 705 -30.31 21.75 -5.36
C LEU A 705 -31.02 20.41 -5.53
N MET A 706 -32.18 20.49 -6.19
CA MET A 706 -32.67 19.45 -7.08
C MET A 706 -32.13 19.75 -8.47
#